data_AF-A0A2W6BJZ0-F1
#
_entry.id   AF-A0A2W6BJZ0-F1
#
_cell.length_a   1.000
_cell.length_b   1.000
_cell.length_c   1.000
_cell.angle_alpha   90.00
_cell.angle_beta   90.00
_cell.angle_gamma   90.00
#
_symmetry.space_group_name_H-M   'P 1'
#
loop_
_entity.id
_entity.type
_entity.pdbx_description
1 polymer ?
#
loop_
_entity_poly.entity_id
_entity_poly.type
_entity_poly.pdbx_seq_one_letter_code
_entity_poly.pdbx_strand_id
1 'polypeptide(L)'
;MEHLVQVPRLPPARLAVVKERLNVGRRARIRRERLAVLSRETEALLRMGAHPNVVAARSVFEGGGGRVVLVLDGVEGQTLRQRLKDGTPLTVEQRVQILTDVCRALSHAHAHQVIHRRVEPSSILLSEDGVTRLGRFSLAKILSESAVTVWHAETEGDLDIRYAAPELVNVGYGGPGPESDLYGLGCVAYELFAGKPPFANPGQAFGPLPTMPSGMPQDLEALLPSLLTGDPRQRNSDVANVLTVLEVIDASDEPRQVTVPKTLYEPGDLIDGKFEVREVLGGGGFSTVYRAYWSLTDREVALKVFNADVSYERVQREIRILMDVANEHVVKVFSGDQTRVGQWFIISELVRGETLEAFAHGNKRLSMEQAVSLTDELLSALEAIHPQHSRLVELRAKQDLTGEEYGELQELQQQGIVHRDIKPQNLMLTGRGVILIDFNISSQVGTTVHTLSGTPRYFAPDVMAGIETWDVSPDLFATGVVLYELVCCQHPYDDAWPRFGRGPLDPRQFRPEISPALAEFLMQACAPYSTDRFASALEMRQALADVDALTVSLSGPSEARDLPVRLQNLLSNAPANVNPMVQEFLALSSQARKSNRGTRGLDDLARATYVETRLDADLSRSVLAGEHRLVIITGNAGDGKTAFIQQVEAAAVQAGAEQHDRSPNGSRLHLPGREILTLYDGSQDEYDRTSDEILMQFFAPFAADGQPDGHLRLSAINEGCLRDFLLGHYVRFPRLAADIIAVLDDPTRELPTRDIVVVNLNLRSVTAGGATSIFSRQLRRIVEGPFWGPCETCDHRARCPLKHNVDTFRDPTSGDAVTERLRVLVDLVRLRRRRHLTMRDVRSLISHILFRDRECSDIPALLDSPELLNLIDAAYFQGPGGLGTPVGSALERNADLLTETDVADVSNPQIDWALAHGSGPLRMRFPDRSSDYPSELVDEMGQRAGRGYEANTTLARLAHSALRRLTFFERSDDGWYDMLPYQRLREFEAALQGSDEGARGRLRKEIIQAVSVYEGLPSVELATNALWLTTDETPGGELRCFRRFPSSGFDLRVVKSSGPYIESELDHLELVHQGGARLDLDIDLMEVLDRLKEGYVPSPEEGRGFLVNLDLFKNQLLAQPAMELFLVGPDLQMKITAGDGVGSVLLSEVRA
;
A
#
# COMPACT_ATOMS: atom_id res chain seq x y z
N MET A 1 -29.35 -2.36 54.55
CA MET A 1 -28.84 -3.57 55.24
C MET A 1 -29.70 -4.73 54.77
N GLU A 2 -29.22 -5.83 54.20
CA GLU A 2 -27.91 -6.30 53.78
C GLU A 2 -28.17 -7.65 53.07
N HIS A 3 -27.28 -8.07 52.17
CA HIS A 3 -27.22 -9.37 51.48
C HIS A 3 -28.08 -9.57 50.22
N LEU A 4 -27.60 -9.02 49.10
CA LEU A 4 -27.78 -9.65 47.78
C LEU A 4 -26.53 -10.47 47.46
N VAL A 5 -26.73 -11.78 47.37
CA VAL A 5 -25.76 -12.78 46.92
C VAL A 5 -25.36 -12.46 45.48
N GLN A 6 -24.06 -12.24 45.24
CA GLN A 6 -23.50 -12.14 43.90
C GLN A 6 -23.62 -13.50 43.20
N VAL A 7 -24.46 -13.56 42.17
CA VAL A 7 -24.44 -14.64 41.18
C VAL A 7 -23.22 -14.41 40.27
N PRO A 8 -22.33 -15.39 40.05
CA PRO A 8 -21.23 -15.21 39.11
C PRO A 8 -21.79 -15.01 37.70
N ARG A 9 -21.45 -13.88 37.07
CA ARG A 9 -21.68 -13.70 35.63
C ARG A 9 -20.77 -14.69 34.89
N LEU A 10 -21.35 -15.73 34.31
CA LEU A 10 -20.67 -16.53 33.28
C LEU A 10 -20.32 -15.61 32.09
N PRO A 11 -19.13 -15.75 31.47
CA PRO A 11 -18.79 -15.00 30.26
C PRO A 11 -19.74 -15.37 29.11
N PRO A 12 -19.88 -14.51 28.08
CA PRO A 12 -20.79 -14.77 26.97
C PRO A 12 -20.37 -16.06 26.24
N ALA A 13 -21.21 -17.10 26.31
CA ALA A 13 -20.97 -18.34 25.60
C ALA A 13 -20.93 -18.07 24.09
N ARG A 14 -19.79 -18.36 23.43
CA ARG A 14 -19.69 -18.34 21.97
C ARG A 14 -20.44 -19.57 21.42
N LEU A 15 -21.53 -19.33 20.72
CA LEU A 15 -22.34 -20.38 20.09
C LEU A 15 -21.71 -20.79 18.75
N ALA A 16 -21.40 -22.08 18.58
CA ALA A 16 -21.01 -22.60 17.28
C ALA A 16 -22.27 -22.93 16.47
N VAL A 17 -22.47 -22.21 15.34
CA VAL A 17 -23.60 -22.45 14.43
C VAL A 17 -23.10 -23.24 13.23
N VAL A 18 -23.40 -24.53 13.17
CA VAL A 18 -23.10 -25.35 11.99
C VAL A 18 -24.12 -25.01 10.90
N LYS A 19 -23.70 -24.31 9.85
CA LYS A 19 -24.54 -23.94 8.70
C LYS A 19 -24.12 -24.71 7.45
N GLU A 20 -24.81 -25.79 7.12
CA GLU A 20 -24.59 -26.46 5.83
C GLU A 20 -25.45 -25.84 4.71
N ARG A 21 -24.78 -25.49 3.60
CA ARG A 21 -25.44 -25.07 2.35
C ARG A 21 -25.88 -26.30 1.55
N LEU A 22 -27.19 -26.49 1.39
CA LEU A 22 -27.73 -27.38 0.36
C LEU A 22 -27.64 -26.68 -1.00
N ASN A 23 -26.79 -27.20 -1.91
CA ASN A 23 -26.84 -26.84 -3.32
C ASN A 23 -28.13 -27.42 -3.94
N VAL A 24 -28.96 -26.53 -4.50
CA VAL A 24 -30.27 -26.88 -5.07
C VAL A 24 -30.05 -27.55 -6.42
N GLY A 25 -29.89 -28.86 -6.41
CA GLY A 25 -29.69 -29.61 -7.65
C GLY A 25 -29.47 -31.10 -7.49
N ARG A 26 -30.31 -31.84 -6.72
CA ARG A 26 -30.70 -33.26 -6.99
C ARG A 26 -31.56 -33.85 -5.85
N ARG A 27 -32.72 -34.39 -6.26
CA ARG A 27 -33.62 -35.39 -5.64
C ARG A 27 -34.00 -35.23 -4.15
N ALA A 28 -35.31 -35.01 -3.91
CA ALA A 28 -35.98 -34.93 -2.61
C ALA A 28 -35.75 -36.12 -1.63
N ARG A 29 -35.18 -37.24 -2.10
CA ARG A 29 -34.76 -38.39 -1.29
C ARG A 29 -33.54 -38.05 -0.41
N ILE A 30 -32.50 -37.41 -0.96
CA ILE A 30 -31.29 -36.99 -0.23
C ILE A 30 -31.65 -35.94 0.85
N ARG A 31 -32.65 -35.08 0.56
CA ARG A 31 -33.17 -34.11 1.53
C ARG A 31 -33.78 -34.79 2.75
N ARG A 32 -34.58 -35.85 2.57
CA ARG A 32 -35.18 -36.63 3.67
C ARG A 32 -34.13 -37.42 4.45
N GLU A 33 -33.14 -37.99 3.76
CA GLU A 33 -32.06 -38.78 4.37
C GLU A 33 -31.10 -37.91 5.21
N ARG A 34 -30.73 -36.69 4.76
CA ARG A 34 -29.88 -35.76 5.53
C ARG A 34 -30.60 -35.08 6.69
N LEU A 35 -31.89 -34.80 6.55
CA LEU A 35 -32.74 -34.38 7.67
C LEU A 35 -32.77 -35.44 8.78
N ALA A 36 -32.82 -36.73 8.42
CA ALA A 36 -32.77 -37.82 9.39
C ALA A 36 -31.41 -37.93 10.13
N VAL A 37 -30.29 -37.60 9.47
CA VAL A 37 -28.95 -37.58 10.08
C VAL A 37 -28.83 -36.47 11.14
N LEU A 38 -29.28 -35.25 10.82
CA LEU A 38 -29.23 -34.11 11.76
C LEU A 38 -30.24 -34.24 12.92
N SER A 39 -31.40 -34.87 12.69
CA SER A 39 -32.34 -35.19 13.77
C SER A 39 -31.76 -36.19 14.77
N ARG A 40 -30.92 -37.14 14.32
CA ARG A 40 -30.32 -38.17 15.19
C ARG A 40 -29.24 -37.62 16.11
N GLU A 41 -28.35 -36.77 15.60
CA GLU A 41 -27.32 -36.13 16.43
C GLU A 41 -27.98 -35.30 17.55
N THR A 42 -29.03 -34.57 17.19
CA THR A 42 -29.84 -33.80 18.13
C THR A 42 -30.49 -34.69 19.18
N GLU A 43 -31.15 -35.76 18.76
CA GLU A 43 -31.86 -36.67 19.65
C GLU A 43 -30.90 -37.42 20.60
N ALA A 44 -29.76 -37.87 20.09
CA ALA A 44 -28.73 -38.52 20.89
C ALA A 44 -28.18 -37.57 21.97
N LEU A 45 -27.81 -36.34 21.59
CA LEU A 45 -27.26 -35.34 22.52
C LEU A 45 -28.28 -34.88 23.56
N LEU A 46 -29.55 -34.66 23.17
CA LEU A 46 -30.62 -34.30 24.10
C LEU A 46 -30.93 -35.42 25.09
N ARG A 47 -30.87 -36.69 24.66
CA ARG A 47 -31.13 -37.85 25.50
C ARG A 47 -30.04 -38.08 26.56
N MET A 48 -28.78 -37.81 26.23
CA MET A 48 -27.64 -37.95 27.14
C MET A 48 -27.55 -36.81 28.16
N GLY A 49 -28.07 -35.62 27.84
CA GLY A 49 -27.89 -34.43 28.68
C GLY A 49 -26.43 -33.93 28.71
N ALA A 50 -26.16 -32.93 29.55
CA ALA A 50 -24.84 -32.32 29.64
C ALA A 50 -23.82 -33.24 30.36
N HIS A 51 -22.64 -33.40 29.78
CA HIS A 51 -21.53 -34.13 30.38
C HIS A 51 -20.21 -33.39 30.09
N PRO A 52 -19.26 -33.29 31.04
CA PRO A 52 -18.01 -32.55 30.86
C PRO A 52 -17.22 -32.94 29.61
N ASN A 53 -17.20 -34.23 29.27
CA ASN A 53 -16.48 -34.79 28.11
C ASN A 53 -17.36 -35.00 26.85
N VAL A 54 -18.58 -34.46 26.78
CA VAL A 54 -19.44 -34.54 25.58
C VAL A 54 -19.84 -33.13 25.14
N VAL A 55 -19.75 -32.83 23.85
CA VAL A 55 -20.21 -31.53 23.32
C VAL A 55 -21.73 -31.43 23.43
N ALA A 56 -22.22 -30.50 24.24
CA ALA A 56 -23.65 -30.36 24.47
C ALA A 56 -24.37 -29.67 23.31
N ALA A 57 -25.58 -30.14 22.99
CA ALA A 57 -26.51 -29.43 22.11
C ALA A 57 -27.33 -28.42 22.91
N ARG A 58 -27.40 -27.17 22.41
CA ARG A 58 -28.15 -26.07 23.05
C ARG A 58 -29.54 -25.89 22.46
N SER A 59 -29.67 -25.94 21.13
CA SER A 59 -30.96 -25.75 20.46
C SER A 59 -30.93 -26.25 19.03
N VAL A 60 -32.10 -26.59 18.49
CA VAL A 60 -32.29 -26.93 17.09
C VAL A 60 -33.51 -26.22 16.54
N PHE A 61 -33.38 -25.65 15.34
CA PHE A 61 -34.49 -25.00 14.65
C PHE A 61 -34.36 -25.11 13.12
N GLU A 62 -35.49 -24.98 12.44
CA GLU A 62 -35.53 -24.88 10.98
C GLU A 62 -35.20 -23.45 10.54
N GLY A 63 -34.16 -23.29 9.74
CA GLY A 63 -33.81 -22.05 9.05
C GLY A 63 -34.45 -21.96 7.66
N GLY A 64 -34.53 -20.73 7.13
CA GLY A 64 -35.08 -20.46 5.80
C GLY A 64 -34.46 -21.32 4.68
N GLY A 65 -35.29 -21.83 3.77
CA GLY A 65 -34.86 -22.70 2.67
C GLY A 65 -34.80 -24.20 2.99
N GLY A 66 -35.38 -24.64 4.11
CA GLY A 66 -35.42 -26.06 4.50
C GLY A 66 -34.11 -26.59 5.08
N ARG A 67 -33.33 -25.70 5.72
CA ARG A 67 -32.09 -26.04 6.43
C ARG A 67 -32.43 -26.29 7.89
N VAL A 68 -31.83 -27.30 8.52
CA VAL A 68 -31.90 -27.48 9.98
C VAL A 68 -30.59 -26.97 10.56
N VAL A 69 -30.69 -26.14 11.58
CA VAL A 69 -29.54 -25.55 12.27
C VAL A 69 -29.44 -26.18 13.65
N LEU A 70 -28.35 -26.89 13.90
CA LEU A 70 -27.98 -27.41 15.22
C LEU A 70 -26.99 -26.45 15.86
N VAL A 71 -27.33 -25.98 17.06
CA VAL A 71 -26.48 -25.11 17.86
C VAL A 71 -25.85 -25.95 18.96
N LEU A 72 -24.52 -26.06 18.92
CA LEU A 72 -23.71 -26.76 19.90
C LEU A 72 -22.94 -25.77 20.76
N ASP A 73 -22.44 -26.24 21.90
CA ASP A 73 -21.44 -25.50 22.68
C ASP A 73 -20.17 -25.29 21.84
N GLY A 74 -19.73 -24.03 21.78
CA GLY A 74 -18.44 -23.69 21.20
C GLY A 74 -17.34 -24.20 22.11
N VAL A 75 -16.57 -25.18 21.62
CA VAL A 75 -15.36 -25.66 22.29
C VAL A 75 -14.18 -24.89 21.70
N GLU A 76 -13.59 -23.99 22.49
CA GLU A 76 -12.35 -23.30 22.11
C GLU A 76 -11.20 -24.31 22.22
N GLY A 77 -10.53 -24.56 21.09
CA GLY A 77 -9.52 -25.61 20.92
C GLY A 77 -9.53 -26.23 19.52
N GLN A 78 -8.86 -27.37 19.35
CA GLN A 78 -8.71 -28.04 18.05
C GLN A 78 -9.07 -29.53 18.11
N THR A 79 -9.34 -30.14 16.95
CA THR A 79 -9.57 -31.59 16.87
C THR A 79 -8.27 -32.36 17.11
N LEU A 80 -8.36 -33.58 17.67
CA LEU A 80 -7.21 -34.46 17.79
C LEU A 80 -6.57 -34.76 16.41
N ARG A 81 -7.37 -34.80 15.34
CA ARG A 81 -6.89 -34.95 13.96
C ARG A 81 -5.98 -33.79 13.53
N GLN A 82 -6.33 -32.56 13.87
CA GLN A 82 -5.47 -31.39 13.62
C GLN A 82 -4.20 -31.50 14.45
N ARG A 83 -4.34 -31.79 15.75
CA ARG A 83 -3.19 -31.99 16.66
C ARG A 83 -2.18 -33.03 16.17
N LEU A 84 -2.67 -34.14 15.62
CA LEU A 84 -1.81 -35.20 15.05
C LEU A 84 -1.18 -34.81 13.71
N LYS A 85 -1.78 -33.89 12.94
CA LYS A 85 -1.23 -33.38 11.67
C LYS A 85 -0.21 -32.26 11.87
N ASP A 86 -0.43 -31.41 12.88
CA ASP A 86 0.44 -30.28 13.21
C ASP A 86 1.84 -30.75 13.64
N GLY A 87 2.00 -32.04 13.91
CA GLY A 87 3.30 -32.66 14.21
C GLY A 87 3.67 -32.62 15.68
N THR A 88 2.81 -32.08 16.53
CA THR A 88 3.06 -31.96 17.96
C THR A 88 3.04 -33.28 18.71
N PRO A 89 4.19 -33.76 19.25
CA PRO A 89 4.18 -34.85 20.21
C PRO A 89 3.33 -34.53 21.46
N LEU A 90 2.28 -35.32 21.65
CA LEU A 90 1.58 -35.45 22.94
C LEU A 90 2.45 -36.27 23.91
N THR A 91 2.49 -35.92 25.19
CA THR A 91 3.16 -36.76 26.21
C THR A 91 2.37 -38.05 26.45
N VAL A 92 2.96 -39.05 27.11
CA VAL A 92 2.26 -40.31 27.42
C VAL A 92 1.06 -40.04 28.32
N GLU A 93 1.21 -39.14 29.30
CA GLU A 93 0.16 -38.73 30.23
C GLU A 93 -0.97 -38.02 29.50
N GLN A 94 -0.66 -37.12 28.56
CA GLN A 94 -1.68 -36.47 27.73
C GLN A 94 -2.42 -37.47 26.84
N ARG A 95 -1.73 -38.46 26.26
CA ARG A 95 -2.36 -39.51 25.45
C ARG A 95 -3.31 -40.35 26.31
N VAL A 96 -2.87 -40.75 27.50
CA VAL A 96 -3.70 -41.50 28.46
C VAL A 96 -4.90 -40.66 28.90
N GLN A 97 -4.70 -39.39 29.27
CA GLN A 97 -5.78 -38.48 29.68
C GLN A 97 -6.84 -38.30 28.58
N ILE A 98 -6.42 -38.12 27.32
CA ILE A 98 -7.32 -38.04 26.17
C ILE A 98 -8.15 -39.32 26.05
N LEU A 99 -7.53 -40.50 26.18
CA LEU A 99 -8.23 -41.78 26.12
C LEU A 99 -9.19 -41.95 27.30
N THR A 100 -8.79 -41.54 28.51
CA THR A 100 -9.62 -41.58 29.73
C THR A 100 -10.86 -40.73 29.57
N ASP A 101 -10.72 -39.49 29.09
CA ASP A 101 -11.84 -38.57 28.87
C ASP A 101 -12.79 -39.05 27.78
N VAL A 102 -12.27 -39.64 26.69
CA VAL A 102 -13.10 -40.27 25.66
C VAL A 102 -13.83 -41.50 26.22
N CYS A 103 -13.20 -42.30 27.08
CA CYS A 103 -13.86 -43.40 27.76
C CYS A 103 -14.99 -42.92 28.68
N ARG A 104 -14.80 -41.82 29.42
CA ARG A 104 -15.86 -41.19 30.24
C ARG A 104 -17.03 -40.74 29.39
N ALA A 105 -16.75 -40.12 28.23
CA ALA A 105 -17.78 -39.73 27.27
C ALA A 105 -18.56 -40.92 26.71
N LEU A 106 -17.87 -42.00 26.33
CA LEU A 106 -18.50 -43.22 25.81
C LEU A 106 -19.29 -43.97 26.89
N SER A 107 -18.78 -44.04 28.12
CA SER A 107 -19.49 -44.60 29.28
C SER A 107 -20.81 -43.88 29.53
N HIS A 108 -20.78 -42.54 29.50
CA HIS A 108 -21.98 -41.73 29.60
C HIS A 108 -22.97 -42.01 28.45
N ALA A 109 -22.48 -42.10 27.20
CA ALA A 109 -23.32 -42.40 26.06
C ALA A 109 -23.97 -43.79 26.14
N HIS A 110 -23.18 -44.82 26.46
CA HIS A 110 -23.64 -46.21 26.56
C HIS A 110 -24.65 -46.39 27.70
N ALA A 111 -24.47 -45.70 28.84
CA ALA A 111 -25.43 -45.69 29.95
C ALA A 111 -26.81 -45.12 29.54
N HIS A 112 -26.82 -44.19 28.58
CA HIS A 112 -28.05 -43.62 28.01
C HIS A 112 -28.56 -44.38 26.76
N GLN A 113 -28.00 -45.57 26.52
CA GLN A 113 -28.32 -46.44 25.38
C GLN A 113 -28.03 -45.82 24.01
N VAL A 114 -27.01 -44.96 23.93
CA VAL A 114 -26.52 -44.31 22.70
C VAL A 114 -25.16 -44.91 22.31
N ILE A 115 -25.03 -45.43 21.09
CA ILE A 115 -23.77 -45.91 20.52
C ILE A 115 -23.27 -44.88 19.50
N HIS A 116 -22.03 -44.43 19.58
CA HIS A 116 -21.51 -43.28 18.82
C HIS A 116 -21.19 -43.59 17.34
N ARG A 117 -20.55 -44.73 17.05
CA ARG A 117 -20.18 -45.29 15.73
C ARG A 117 -19.18 -44.51 14.89
N ARG A 118 -18.57 -43.47 15.45
CA ARG A 118 -17.62 -42.60 14.75
C ARG A 118 -16.57 -42.07 15.72
N VAL A 119 -15.97 -42.96 16.51
CA VAL A 119 -14.85 -42.61 17.39
C VAL A 119 -13.59 -42.55 16.53
N GLU A 120 -13.14 -41.34 16.21
CA GLU A 120 -11.98 -41.06 15.38
C GLU A 120 -11.31 -39.73 15.80
N PRO A 121 -10.05 -39.44 15.42
CA PRO A 121 -9.38 -38.22 15.85
C PRO A 121 -10.12 -36.92 15.46
N SER A 122 -10.98 -36.96 14.46
CA SER A 122 -11.76 -35.79 14.02
C SER A 122 -13.00 -35.53 14.89
N SER A 123 -13.47 -36.54 15.64
CA SER A 123 -14.62 -36.46 16.55
C SER A 123 -14.21 -36.07 17.97
N ILE A 124 -12.91 -36.11 18.29
CA ILE A 124 -12.33 -35.77 19.58
C ILE A 124 -11.80 -34.33 19.54
N LEU A 125 -12.31 -33.48 20.44
CA LEU A 125 -11.93 -32.08 20.58
C LEU A 125 -11.07 -31.89 21.83
N LEU A 126 -9.89 -31.29 21.64
CA LEU A 126 -8.99 -30.90 22.70
C LEU A 126 -9.26 -29.44 23.00
N SER A 127 -9.90 -29.17 24.14
CA SER A 127 -10.23 -27.81 24.52
C SER A 127 -9.08 -27.13 25.26
N GLU A 128 -8.99 -25.82 25.14
CA GLU A 128 -8.00 -24.98 25.83
C GLU A 128 -8.13 -25.03 27.35
N ASP A 129 -9.31 -25.38 27.89
CA ASP A 129 -9.53 -25.61 29.32
C ASP A 129 -8.95 -26.95 29.83
N GLY A 130 -8.28 -27.71 28.96
CA GLY A 130 -7.63 -28.98 29.28
C GLY A 130 -8.58 -30.18 29.31
N VAL A 131 -9.88 -29.98 29.03
CA VAL A 131 -10.86 -31.07 29.01
C VAL A 131 -11.05 -31.58 27.59
N THR A 132 -10.90 -32.90 27.40
CA THR A 132 -11.19 -33.53 26.11
C THR A 132 -12.68 -33.80 25.98
N ARG A 133 -13.28 -33.41 24.84
CA ARG A 133 -14.71 -33.54 24.56
C ARG A 133 -14.96 -34.34 23.29
N LEU A 134 -15.88 -35.29 23.35
CA LEU A 134 -16.33 -36.09 22.21
C LEU A 134 -17.56 -35.41 21.55
N GLY A 135 -17.51 -35.25 20.23
CA GLY A 135 -18.59 -34.69 19.41
C GLY A 135 -18.83 -35.49 18.13
N ARG A 136 -19.70 -35.00 17.23
CA ARG A 136 -20.09 -35.66 15.95
C ARG A 136 -20.92 -36.95 16.13
N PHE A 137 -22.09 -36.83 16.76
CA PHE A 137 -23.03 -37.94 16.98
C PHE A 137 -23.98 -38.21 15.80
N SER A 138 -23.67 -37.70 14.61
CA SER A 138 -24.51 -37.84 13.40
C SER A 138 -24.74 -39.29 12.95
N LEU A 139 -23.81 -40.21 13.29
CA LEU A 139 -23.94 -41.65 13.01
C LEU A 139 -24.44 -42.46 14.21
N ALA A 140 -24.78 -41.81 15.33
CA ALA A 140 -25.14 -42.51 16.55
C ALA A 140 -26.42 -43.33 16.41
N LYS A 141 -26.53 -44.43 17.16
CA LYS A 141 -27.77 -45.22 17.29
C LYS A 141 -28.26 -45.23 18.72
N ILE A 142 -29.54 -44.94 18.87
CA ILE A 142 -30.29 -45.08 20.12
C ILE A 142 -30.94 -46.48 20.12
N LEU A 143 -30.67 -47.30 21.14
CA LEU A 143 -31.08 -48.72 21.15
C LEU A 143 -32.59 -48.95 21.41
N SER A 144 -33.34 -47.93 21.87
CA SER A 144 -34.74 -48.07 22.28
C SER A 144 -35.79 -47.98 21.17
N GLU A 145 -35.41 -47.69 19.92
CA GLU A 145 -36.36 -47.56 18.81
C GLU A 145 -36.20 -48.68 17.77
N SER A 146 -37.30 -49.36 17.44
CA SER A 146 -37.39 -50.40 16.39
C SER A 146 -37.32 -49.82 14.96
N ALA A 147 -36.70 -48.66 14.78
CA ALA A 147 -36.53 -48.05 13.48
C ALA A 147 -35.45 -48.81 12.70
N VAL A 148 -35.80 -49.28 11.49
CA VAL A 148 -34.85 -49.80 10.50
C VAL A 148 -33.81 -48.71 10.25
N THR A 149 -32.63 -48.82 10.86
CA THR A 149 -31.50 -47.94 10.58
C THR A 149 -31.05 -48.21 9.16
N VAL A 150 -31.53 -47.38 8.24
CA VAL A 150 -31.02 -47.32 6.88
C VAL A 150 -29.57 -46.80 6.96
N TRP A 151 -28.62 -47.72 6.98
CA TRP A 151 -27.22 -47.47 6.62
C TRP A 151 -27.18 -47.55 5.08
N HIS A 152 -27.07 -46.41 4.39
CA HIS A 152 -26.88 -46.40 2.95
C HIS A 152 -25.39 -46.20 2.64
N ALA A 153 -24.79 -47.21 2.00
CA ALA A 153 -23.39 -47.19 1.54
C ALA A 153 -23.07 -45.98 0.64
N GLU A 154 -24.07 -45.31 0.04
CA GLU A 154 -23.87 -44.10 -0.77
C GLU A 154 -23.52 -42.82 0.05
N THR A 155 -23.41 -42.91 1.38
CA THR A 155 -22.95 -41.81 2.27
C THR A 155 -21.43 -41.85 2.53
N GLU A 156 -20.67 -42.45 1.62
CA GLU A 156 -19.25 -42.83 1.72
C GLU A 156 -18.23 -41.66 1.88
N GLY A 157 -18.66 -40.40 1.81
CA GLY A 157 -17.72 -39.27 1.73
C GLY A 157 -17.09 -38.79 3.05
N ASP A 158 -17.66 -39.14 4.21
CA ASP A 158 -17.32 -38.46 5.48
C ASP A 158 -16.88 -39.38 6.63
N LEU A 159 -16.94 -40.71 6.48
CA LEU A 159 -16.43 -41.65 7.50
C LEU A 159 -14.98 -42.04 7.18
N ASP A 160 -14.05 -41.87 8.12
CA ASP A 160 -12.68 -42.32 7.94
C ASP A 160 -12.61 -43.84 8.14
N ILE A 161 -12.64 -44.58 7.03
CA ILE A 161 -12.70 -46.06 7.03
C ILE A 161 -11.57 -46.74 7.81
N ARG A 162 -10.48 -46.04 8.11
CA ARG A 162 -9.36 -46.57 8.91
C ARG A 162 -9.72 -46.81 10.38
N TYR A 163 -10.75 -46.13 10.88
CA TYR A 163 -11.23 -46.22 12.28
C TYR A 163 -12.58 -46.93 12.40
N ALA A 164 -13.26 -47.16 11.26
CA ALA A 164 -14.56 -47.80 11.24
C ALA A 164 -14.46 -49.28 11.67
N ALA A 165 -15.31 -49.70 12.60
CA ALA A 165 -15.39 -51.09 13.02
C ALA A 165 -15.84 -52.00 11.84
N PRO A 166 -15.26 -53.21 11.69
CA PRO A 166 -15.54 -54.08 10.53
C PRO A 166 -17.02 -54.40 10.30
N GLU A 167 -17.80 -54.55 11.37
CA GLU A 167 -19.25 -54.80 11.36
C GLU A 167 -20.10 -53.59 10.96
N LEU A 168 -19.54 -52.37 11.00
CA LEU A 168 -20.22 -51.18 10.49
C LEU A 168 -20.18 -51.11 8.97
N VAL A 169 -19.18 -51.74 8.34
CA VAL A 169 -18.94 -51.69 6.89
C VAL A 169 -19.38 -52.98 6.19
N ASN A 170 -19.24 -54.14 6.85
CA ASN A 170 -19.61 -55.45 6.30
C ASN A 170 -20.88 -56.02 6.97
N VAL A 171 -21.97 -56.15 6.20
CA VAL A 171 -23.35 -56.47 6.66
C VAL A 171 -23.55 -57.93 7.14
N GLY A 172 -22.48 -58.67 7.47
CA GLY A 172 -22.53 -60.10 7.82
C GLY A 172 -22.09 -60.49 9.23
N TYR A 173 -21.55 -59.55 10.03
CA TYR A 173 -20.75 -59.88 11.23
C TYR A 173 -21.35 -59.44 12.57
N GLY A 174 -22.66 -59.17 12.61
CA GLY A 174 -23.38 -58.74 13.81
C GLY A 174 -23.91 -57.32 13.69
N GLY A 175 -24.93 -57.00 14.50
CA GLY A 175 -25.48 -55.66 14.56
C GLY A 175 -24.57 -54.72 15.36
N PRO A 176 -24.45 -53.43 15.00
CA PRO A 176 -23.56 -52.50 15.69
C PRO A 176 -23.95 -52.23 17.15
N GLY A 177 -23.02 -52.49 18.07
CA GLY A 177 -23.12 -52.38 19.53
C GLY A 177 -22.01 -51.51 20.17
N PRO A 178 -21.96 -51.39 21.51
CA PRO A 178 -20.90 -50.68 22.25
C PRO A 178 -19.47 -51.05 21.83
N GLU A 179 -19.25 -52.31 21.48
CA GLU A 179 -18.00 -52.88 20.98
C GLU A 179 -17.52 -52.25 19.65
N SER A 180 -18.40 -51.59 18.90
CA SER A 180 -18.01 -50.82 17.71
C SER A 180 -17.31 -49.50 18.08
N ASP A 181 -17.69 -48.86 19.19
CA ASP A 181 -17.05 -47.62 19.66
C ASP A 181 -15.67 -47.92 20.27
N LEU A 182 -15.56 -49.05 20.98
CA LEU A 182 -14.32 -49.52 21.58
C LEU A 182 -13.27 -49.93 20.55
N TYR A 183 -13.69 -50.42 19.38
CA TYR A 183 -12.77 -50.63 18.26
C TYR A 183 -12.18 -49.31 17.74
N GLY A 184 -13.03 -48.29 17.52
CA GLY A 184 -12.57 -46.96 17.10
C GLY A 184 -11.63 -46.32 18.12
N LEU A 185 -11.94 -46.46 19.42
CA LEU A 185 -11.07 -46.06 20.52
C LEU A 185 -9.72 -46.79 20.48
N GLY A 186 -9.70 -48.11 20.22
CA GLY A 186 -8.47 -48.89 20.06
C GLY A 186 -7.61 -48.40 18.90
N CYS A 187 -8.22 -48.02 17.77
CA CYS A 187 -7.51 -47.44 16.63
C CYS A 187 -6.89 -46.08 16.97
N VAL A 188 -7.63 -45.22 17.71
CA VAL A 188 -7.11 -43.93 18.21
C VAL A 188 -5.97 -44.15 19.19
N ALA A 189 -6.13 -45.07 20.16
CA ALA A 189 -5.10 -45.41 21.13
C ALA A 189 -3.83 -45.93 20.45
N TYR A 190 -3.95 -46.79 19.44
CA TYR A 190 -2.79 -47.23 18.67
C TYR A 190 -2.11 -46.08 17.91
N GLU A 191 -2.89 -45.22 17.22
CA GLU A 191 -2.33 -44.09 16.46
C GLU A 191 -1.62 -43.06 17.34
N LEU A 192 -2.14 -42.78 18.54
CA LEU A 192 -1.53 -41.85 19.49
C LEU A 192 -0.09 -42.26 19.86
N PHE A 193 0.23 -43.56 19.82
CA PHE A 193 1.56 -44.07 20.15
C PHE A 193 2.39 -44.48 18.93
N ALA A 194 1.75 -44.94 17.85
CA ALA A 194 2.43 -45.37 16.63
C ALA A 194 2.63 -44.24 15.60
N GLY A 195 1.94 -43.10 15.76
CA GLY A 195 1.88 -42.00 14.81
C GLY A 195 1.06 -42.29 13.54
N LYS A 196 0.52 -43.51 13.40
CA LYS A 196 -0.32 -43.94 12.28
C LYS A 196 -1.37 -44.96 12.74
N PRO A 197 -2.55 -45.02 12.11
CA PRO A 197 -3.58 -45.98 12.48
C PRO A 197 -3.12 -47.44 12.29
N PRO A 198 -3.68 -48.40 13.04
CA PRO A 198 -3.24 -49.80 13.01
C PRO A 198 -3.56 -50.49 11.68
N PHE A 199 -4.64 -50.05 11.01
CA PHE A 199 -5.15 -50.66 9.79
C PHE A 199 -5.43 -49.60 8.73
N ALA A 200 -5.18 -49.94 7.46
CA ALA A 200 -5.54 -49.11 6.32
C ALA A 200 -7.02 -49.26 5.92
N ASN A 201 -7.64 -50.40 6.27
CA ASN A 201 -9.07 -50.66 6.07
C ASN A 201 -9.60 -51.67 7.12
N PRO A 202 -10.91 -51.70 7.40
CA PRO A 202 -11.47 -52.54 8.46
C PRO A 202 -11.27 -54.05 8.26
N GLY A 203 -11.11 -54.51 7.00
CA GLY A 203 -10.93 -55.94 6.71
C GLY A 203 -9.62 -56.51 7.28
N GLN A 204 -8.61 -55.68 7.52
CA GLN A 204 -7.32 -56.10 8.07
C GLN A 204 -7.41 -56.52 9.55
N ALA A 205 -8.45 -56.12 10.27
CA ALA A 205 -8.65 -56.49 11.68
C ALA A 205 -8.97 -57.99 11.88
N PHE A 206 -9.34 -58.72 10.81
CA PHE A 206 -9.49 -60.18 10.85
C PHE A 206 -8.17 -60.93 10.61
N GLY A 207 -7.09 -60.20 10.30
CA GLY A 207 -5.74 -60.73 10.13
C GLY A 207 -4.89 -60.65 11.40
N PRO A 208 -3.56 -60.84 11.28
CA PRO A 208 -2.65 -60.67 12.42
C PRO A 208 -2.65 -59.24 12.92
N LEU A 209 -2.63 -59.06 14.25
CA LEU A 209 -2.54 -57.75 14.89
C LEU A 209 -1.20 -57.05 14.56
N PRO A 210 -1.18 -55.72 14.45
CA PRO A 210 0.05 -54.97 14.22
C PRO A 210 0.98 -55.04 15.44
N THR A 211 2.28 -54.85 15.20
CA THR A 211 3.29 -54.78 16.27
C THR A 211 3.00 -53.60 17.20
N MET A 212 3.03 -53.84 18.51
CA MET A 212 2.72 -52.78 19.49
C MET A 212 3.80 -51.69 19.50
N PRO A 213 3.41 -50.39 19.62
CA PRO A 213 4.36 -49.29 19.59
C PRO A 213 5.23 -49.24 20.86
N SER A 214 6.52 -48.94 20.72
CA SER A 214 7.42 -48.72 21.86
C SER A 214 7.06 -47.46 22.64
N GLY A 215 7.04 -47.55 23.98
CA GLY A 215 6.71 -46.41 24.86
C GLY A 215 5.24 -46.34 25.30
N MET A 216 4.45 -47.37 25.01
CA MET A 216 3.11 -47.54 25.55
C MET A 216 3.15 -48.14 26.97
N PRO A 217 2.29 -47.69 27.91
CA PRO A 217 2.17 -48.34 29.20
C PRO A 217 1.79 -49.82 29.07
N GLN A 218 2.42 -50.69 29.85
CA GLN A 218 2.29 -52.15 29.73
C GLN A 218 0.83 -52.62 29.85
N ASP A 219 0.05 -52.00 30.74
CA ASP A 219 -1.36 -52.34 30.93
C ASP A 219 -2.24 -51.93 29.73
N LEU A 220 -1.89 -50.83 29.05
CA LEU A 220 -2.56 -50.41 27.82
C LEU A 220 -2.15 -51.28 26.63
N GLU A 221 -0.88 -51.67 26.55
CA GLU A 221 -0.36 -52.60 25.54
C GLU A 221 -1.06 -53.97 25.63
N ALA A 222 -1.29 -54.47 26.85
CA ALA A 222 -2.04 -55.71 27.09
C ALA A 222 -3.53 -55.61 26.72
N LEU A 223 -4.12 -54.40 26.81
CA LEU A 223 -5.53 -54.16 26.54
C LEU A 223 -5.85 -54.03 25.03
N LEU A 224 -4.95 -53.42 24.24
CA LEU A 224 -5.18 -53.12 22.83
C LEU A 224 -5.62 -54.31 21.95
N PRO A 225 -5.04 -55.53 22.08
CA PRO A 225 -5.51 -56.71 21.36
C PRO A 225 -7.01 -57.00 21.53
N SER A 226 -7.55 -56.73 22.72
CA SER A 226 -8.97 -56.95 23.03
C SER A 226 -9.91 -55.88 22.44
N LEU A 227 -9.36 -54.76 21.93
CA LEU A 227 -10.10 -53.68 21.28
C LEU A 227 -10.02 -53.77 19.75
N LEU A 228 -8.89 -54.22 19.21
CA LEU A 228 -8.59 -54.21 17.76
C LEU A 228 -8.99 -55.50 17.01
N THR A 229 -9.51 -56.52 17.70
CA THR A 229 -9.91 -57.78 17.03
C THR A 229 -11.12 -57.60 16.10
N GLY A 230 -11.10 -58.27 14.94
CA GLY A 230 -12.15 -58.13 13.93
C GLY A 230 -13.53 -58.66 14.35
N ASP A 231 -13.63 -59.71 15.18
CA ASP A 231 -14.91 -60.26 15.65
C ASP A 231 -15.44 -59.47 16.87
N PRO A 232 -16.59 -58.76 16.76
CA PRO A 232 -17.13 -57.95 17.86
C PRO A 232 -17.44 -58.76 19.12
N ARG A 233 -17.71 -60.07 19.01
CA ARG A 233 -18.00 -60.96 20.17
C ARG A 233 -16.74 -61.28 20.99
N GLN A 234 -15.57 -61.07 20.41
CA GLN A 234 -14.27 -61.26 21.07
C GLN A 234 -13.71 -59.94 21.59
N ARG A 235 -14.36 -58.80 21.30
CA ARG A 235 -13.96 -57.50 21.81
C ARG A 235 -14.47 -57.29 23.23
N ASN A 236 -13.75 -56.47 23.97
CA ASN A 236 -14.30 -55.89 25.19
C ASN A 236 -15.57 -55.10 24.82
N SER A 237 -16.67 -55.39 25.51
CA SER A 237 -17.98 -54.74 25.28
C SER A 237 -18.32 -53.72 26.37
N ASP A 238 -17.50 -53.63 27.42
CA ASP A 238 -17.72 -52.73 28.55
C ASP A 238 -16.60 -51.69 28.65
N VAL A 239 -16.96 -50.44 28.35
CA VAL A 239 -16.07 -49.28 28.45
C VAL A 239 -15.59 -49.04 29.88
N ALA A 240 -16.31 -49.48 30.91
CA ALA A 240 -15.88 -49.36 32.31
C ALA A 240 -14.60 -50.17 32.59
N ASN A 241 -14.43 -51.32 31.93
CA ASN A 241 -13.21 -52.12 32.06
C ASN A 241 -12.00 -51.39 31.46
N VAL A 242 -12.19 -50.73 30.31
CA VAL A 242 -11.14 -49.92 29.66
C VAL A 242 -10.80 -48.69 30.51
N LEU A 243 -11.82 -48.00 31.02
CA LEU A 243 -11.65 -46.84 31.87
C LEU A 243 -10.90 -47.18 33.17
N THR A 244 -11.21 -48.32 33.80
CA THR A 244 -10.51 -48.77 35.02
C THR A 244 -9.02 -48.99 34.77
N VAL A 245 -8.64 -49.59 33.64
CA VAL A 245 -7.23 -49.78 33.28
C VAL A 245 -6.53 -48.44 33.07
N LEU A 246 -7.18 -47.50 32.37
CA LEU A 246 -6.63 -46.16 32.14
C LEU A 246 -6.49 -45.34 33.43
N GLU A 247 -7.45 -45.43 34.35
CA GLU A 247 -7.40 -44.73 35.64
C GLU A 247 -6.34 -45.31 36.59
N VAL A 248 -6.03 -46.60 36.49
CA VAL A 248 -4.91 -47.22 37.23
C VAL A 248 -3.56 -46.72 36.69
N ILE A 249 -3.43 -46.56 35.37
CA ILE A 249 -2.24 -45.96 34.74
C ILE A 249 -2.07 -44.50 35.17
N ASP A 250 -3.17 -43.75 35.30
CA ASP A 250 -3.18 -42.33 35.70
C ASP A 250 -2.88 -42.12 37.20
N ALA A 251 -3.26 -43.08 38.06
CA ALA A 251 -3.06 -43.00 39.51
C ALA A 251 -1.63 -43.30 40.01
N SER A 252 -0.72 -43.75 39.14
CA SER A 252 0.65 -44.16 39.52
C SER A 252 1.69 -43.04 39.61
N ASP A 253 1.32 -41.77 39.40
CA ASP A 253 2.20 -40.60 39.59
C ASP A 253 1.52 -39.50 40.44
N GLU A 254 2.24 -38.91 41.40
CA GLU A 254 1.71 -37.88 42.32
C GLU A 254 1.18 -36.63 41.58
N PRO A 255 0.11 -35.97 42.09
CA PRO A 255 -0.52 -34.86 41.41
C PRO A 255 0.31 -33.58 41.52
N ARG A 256 1.04 -33.23 40.44
CA ARG A 256 1.51 -31.86 40.21
C ARG A 256 0.41 -31.08 39.50
N GLN A 257 0.03 -29.93 40.06
CA GLN A 257 -0.89 -28.99 39.41
C GLN A 257 -0.37 -28.63 38.01
N VAL A 258 -1.09 -29.06 36.98
CA VAL A 258 -0.82 -28.72 35.58
C VAL A 258 -1.36 -27.31 35.33
N THR A 259 -0.49 -26.31 35.34
CA THR A 259 -0.76 -25.03 34.67
C THR A 259 -0.59 -25.23 33.17
N VAL A 260 -1.68 -25.10 32.40
CA VAL A 260 -1.65 -25.13 30.93
C VAL A 260 -0.88 -23.90 30.44
N PRO A 261 0.10 -24.05 29.52
CA PRO A 261 0.83 -22.92 28.97
C PRO A 261 -0.11 -21.94 28.24
N LYS A 262 -0.01 -20.65 28.56
CA LYS A 262 -0.73 -19.57 27.87
C LYS A 262 -0.26 -19.54 26.41
N THR A 263 -1.18 -19.63 25.45
CA THR A 263 -0.88 -19.56 24.00
C THR A 263 -0.49 -18.15 23.54
N LEU A 264 -0.90 -17.11 24.27
CA LEU A 264 -0.53 -15.72 24.03
C LEU A 264 -0.42 -14.97 25.36
N TYR A 265 0.58 -14.10 25.50
CA TYR A 265 0.74 -13.21 26.65
C TYR A 265 0.28 -11.78 26.30
N GLU A 266 -0.45 -11.14 27.20
CA GLU A 266 -0.96 -9.77 27.04
C GLU A 266 -0.04 -8.74 27.73
N PRO A 267 -0.05 -7.46 27.30
CA PRO A 267 0.62 -6.38 28.03
C PRO A 267 0.24 -6.36 29.53
N GLY A 268 1.25 -6.41 30.39
CA GLY A 268 1.11 -6.51 31.85
C GLY A 268 1.22 -7.94 32.41
N ASP A 269 1.20 -8.97 31.56
CA ASP A 269 1.47 -10.34 31.99
C ASP A 269 2.91 -10.51 32.47
N LEU A 270 3.10 -11.38 33.48
CA LEU A 270 4.41 -11.70 34.03
C LEU A 270 4.78 -13.16 33.73
N ILE A 271 5.79 -13.36 32.87
CA ILE A 271 6.29 -14.69 32.50
C ILE A 271 7.35 -15.13 33.51
N ASP A 272 7.12 -16.27 34.15
CA ASP A 272 7.99 -16.90 35.16
C ASP A 272 8.36 -15.99 36.37
N GLY A 273 7.62 -14.91 36.59
CA GLY A 273 7.97 -13.92 37.61
C GLY A 273 9.14 -13.00 37.24
N LYS A 274 9.69 -13.13 36.02
CA LYS A 274 10.95 -12.48 35.60
C LYS A 274 10.77 -11.49 34.45
N PHE A 275 9.80 -11.72 33.56
CA PHE A 275 9.62 -10.92 32.36
C PHE A 275 8.21 -10.31 32.35
N GLU A 276 8.13 -9.00 32.51
CA GLU A 276 6.88 -8.26 32.38
C GLU A 276 6.67 -7.91 30.91
N VAL A 277 5.61 -8.43 30.30
CA VAL A 277 5.27 -8.17 28.89
C VAL A 277 4.79 -6.73 28.74
N ARG A 278 5.39 -5.96 27.84
CA ARG A 278 5.00 -4.56 27.55
C ARG A 278 4.14 -4.47 26.30
N GLU A 279 4.53 -5.17 25.24
CA GLU A 279 3.85 -5.15 23.95
C GLU A 279 4.19 -6.41 23.13
N VAL A 280 3.30 -6.77 22.22
CA VAL A 280 3.53 -7.82 21.21
C VAL A 280 4.19 -7.16 20.00
N LEU A 281 5.40 -7.59 19.63
CA LEU A 281 6.16 -7.04 18.51
C LEU A 281 5.82 -7.73 17.18
N GLY A 282 5.44 -9.02 17.24
CA GLY A 282 5.06 -9.80 16.06
C GLY A 282 4.82 -11.26 16.40
N GLY A 283 4.06 -11.98 15.57
CA GLY A 283 3.74 -13.39 15.80
C GLY A 283 3.39 -14.15 14.54
N GLY A 284 3.92 -15.37 14.41
CA GLY A 284 3.60 -16.33 13.35
C GLY A 284 3.08 -17.65 13.93
N GLY A 285 2.86 -18.66 13.08
CA GLY A 285 2.32 -19.96 13.51
C GLY A 285 3.19 -20.76 14.50
N PHE A 286 4.48 -20.42 14.64
CA PHE A 286 5.46 -21.19 15.43
C PHE A 286 5.98 -20.49 16.70
N SER A 287 5.93 -19.16 16.77
CA SER A 287 6.43 -18.37 17.90
C SER A 287 5.82 -16.98 17.94
N THR A 288 5.80 -16.37 19.12
CA THR A 288 5.42 -14.95 19.32
C THR A 288 6.56 -14.18 19.98
N VAL A 289 6.84 -12.99 19.45
CA VAL A 289 7.88 -12.09 19.95
C VAL A 289 7.24 -10.95 20.74
N TYR A 290 7.70 -10.77 21.96
CA TYR A 290 7.24 -9.75 22.90
C TYR A 290 8.37 -8.79 23.23
N ARG A 291 8.07 -7.51 23.40
CA ARG A 291 8.93 -6.63 24.18
C ARG A 291 8.63 -6.87 25.65
N ALA A 292 9.64 -7.25 26.41
CA ALA A 292 9.49 -7.53 27.83
C ALA A 292 10.52 -6.74 28.65
N TYR A 293 10.13 -6.39 29.88
CA TYR A 293 11.05 -5.86 30.88
C TYR A 293 11.55 -7.03 31.75
N TRP A 294 12.87 -7.26 31.73
CA TRP A 294 13.53 -8.32 32.48
C TRP A 294 13.94 -7.81 33.86
N SER A 295 13.17 -8.19 34.88
CA SER A 295 13.30 -7.65 36.24
C SER A 295 14.62 -8.00 36.93
N LEU A 296 15.26 -9.13 36.58
CA LEU A 296 16.51 -9.57 37.19
C LEU A 296 17.74 -8.76 36.73
N THR A 297 17.67 -8.15 35.55
CA THR A 297 18.80 -7.42 34.95
C THR A 297 18.51 -5.94 34.73
N ASP A 298 17.29 -5.48 35.05
CA ASP A 298 16.81 -4.11 34.88
C ASP A 298 16.96 -3.60 33.43
N ARG A 299 16.48 -4.40 32.47
CA ARG A 299 16.63 -4.13 31.02
C ARG A 299 15.39 -4.51 30.22
N GLU A 300 15.16 -3.81 29.12
CA GLU A 300 14.21 -4.22 28.09
C GLU A 300 14.85 -5.22 27.13
N VAL A 301 14.09 -6.25 26.77
CA VAL A 301 14.52 -7.36 25.89
C VAL A 301 13.44 -7.71 24.88
N ALA A 302 13.85 -8.33 23.77
CA ALA A 302 12.94 -9.06 22.90
C ALA A 302 12.87 -10.50 23.40
N LEU A 303 11.67 -10.92 23.80
CA LEU A 303 11.38 -12.25 24.30
C LEU A 303 10.59 -13.01 23.26
N LYS A 304 11.23 -14.00 22.64
CA LYS A 304 10.59 -14.87 21.66
C LYS A 304 10.15 -16.15 22.34
N VAL A 305 8.83 -16.35 22.47
CA VAL A 305 8.24 -17.53 23.09
C VAL A 305 7.76 -18.48 22.00
N PHE A 306 8.19 -19.74 22.06
CA PHE A 306 7.82 -20.78 21.12
C PHE A 306 6.55 -21.51 21.58
N ASN A 307 5.73 -21.92 20.62
CA ASN A 307 4.63 -22.84 20.88
C ASN A 307 5.21 -24.19 21.35
N ALA A 308 4.48 -24.93 22.20
CA ALA A 308 4.97 -25.93 23.18
C ALA A 308 5.63 -27.22 22.61
N ASP A 309 6.37 -27.12 21.51
CA ASP A 309 6.49 -28.19 20.56
C ASP A 309 7.77 -28.15 19.72
N VAL A 310 8.88 -27.83 20.36
CA VAL A 310 10.20 -27.76 19.73
C VAL A 310 11.14 -28.73 20.43
N SER A 311 11.85 -29.56 19.65
CA SER A 311 12.77 -30.59 20.17
C SER A 311 13.84 -29.99 21.11
N TYR A 312 13.91 -30.53 22.33
CA TYR A 312 14.82 -30.12 23.42
C TYR A 312 16.28 -30.00 22.95
N GLU A 313 16.78 -30.98 22.19
CA GLU A 313 18.18 -31.01 21.75
C GLU A 313 18.49 -30.00 20.63
N ARG A 314 17.48 -29.63 19.83
CA ARG A 314 17.64 -28.70 18.69
C ARG A 314 17.70 -27.25 19.17
N VAL A 315 16.76 -26.84 20.01
CA VAL A 315 16.67 -25.47 20.54
C VAL A 315 17.86 -25.14 21.44
N GLN A 316 18.23 -26.06 22.34
CA GLN A 316 19.33 -25.83 23.26
C GLN A 316 20.68 -25.71 22.55
N ARG A 317 20.88 -26.43 21.43
CA ARG A 317 22.12 -26.36 20.64
C ARG A 317 22.17 -25.08 19.79
N GLU A 318 21.05 -24.70 19.18
CA GLU A 318 20.93 -23.47 18.40
C GLU A 318 21.15 -22.22 19.26
N ILE A 319 20.57 -22.17 20.47
CA ILE A 319 20.79 -21.09 21.44
C ILE A 319 22.27 -20.98 21.81
N ARG A 320 22.97 -22.10 22.05
CA ARG A 320 24.41 -22.06 22.39
C ARG A 320 25.24 -21.48 21.27
N ILE A 321 25.01 -21.90 20.02
CA ILE A 321 25.76 -21.36 18.89
C ILE A 321 25.48 -19.86 18.74
N LEU A 322 24.22 -19.42 18.79
CA LEU A 322 23.86 -18.00 18.67
C LEU A 322 24.38 -17.14 19.84
N MET A 323 24.54 -17.71 21.03
CA MET A 323 25.17 -17.03 22.17
C MET A 323 26.67 -16.77 21.96
N ASP A 324 27.35 -17.64 21.20
CA ASP A 324 28.78 -17.56 20.92
C ASP A 324 29.09 -16.73 19.65
N VAL A 325 28.06 -16.40 18.84
CA VAL A 325 28.23 -15.54 17.65
C VAL A 325 28.52 -14.09 18.09
N ALA A 326 29.73 -13.63 17.78
CA ALA A 326 30.16 -12.25 18.00
C ALA A 326 30.22 -11.50 16.65
N ASN A 327 29.10 -10.89 16.24
CA ASN A 327 29.02 -10.05 15.04
C ASN A 327 28.05 -8.88 15.28
N GLU A 328 28.33 -7.69 14.73
CA GLU A 328 27.52 -6.48 14.92
C GLU A 328 26.17 -6.53 14.18
N HIS A 329 26.08 -7.33 13.12
CA HIS A 329 24.92 -7.46 12.23
C HIS A 329 24.08 -8.71 12.50
N VAL A 330 24.35 -9.44 13.60
CA VAL A 330 23.54 -10.55 14.09
C VAL A 330 22.94 -10.16 15.44
N VAL A 331 21.63 -10.38 15.61
CA VAL A 331 20.96 -10.07 16.88
C VAL A 331 21.63 -10.81 18.05
N LYS A 332 21.99 -10.05 19.09
CA LYS A 332 22.63 -10.63 20.26
C LYS A 332 21.63 -11.46 21.09
N VAL A 333 21.87 -12.76 21.15
CA VAL A 333 21.13 -13.68 22.03
C VAL A 333 21.79 -13.70 23.40
N PHE A 334 21.04 -13.38 24.46
CA PHE A 334 21.55 -13.38 25.83
C PHE A 334 21.45 -14.75 26.49
N SER A 335 20.33 -15.43 26.29
CA SER A 335 20.05 -16.74 26.86
C SER A 335 18.74 -17.29 26.27
N GLY A 336 18.42 -18.54 26.59
CA GLY A 336 17.08 -19.07 26.40
C GLY A 336 16.85 -20.20 27.39
N ASP A 337 15.60 -20.35 27.82
CA ASP A 337 15.21 -21.28 28.87
C ASP A 337 13.76 -21.73 28.66
N GLN A 338 13.27 -22.59 29.54
CA GLN A 338 11.88 -23.00 29.58
C GLN A 338 11.13 -22.25 30.68
N THR A 339 9.89 -21.86 30.38
CA THR A 339 8.96 -21.40 31.41
C THR A 339 8.58 -22.55 32.34
N ARG A 340 7.99 -22.25 33.52
CA ARG A 340 7.46 -23.27 34.46
C ARG A 340 6.41 -24.21 33.84
N VAL A 341 5.84 -23.82 32.71
CA VAL A 341 4.82 -24.57 31.95
C VAL A 341 5.38 -25.25 30.71
N GLY A 342 6.71 -25.30 30.55
CA GLY A 342 7.40 -26.06 29.50
C GLY A 342 7.53 -25.37 28.14
N GLN A 343 7.10 -24.10 27.99
CA GLN A 343 7.32 -23.33 26.77
C GLN A 343 8.77 -22.83 26.71
N TRP A 344 9.47 -23.11 25.62
CA TRP A 344 10.77 -22.53 25.33
C TRP A 344 10.64 -21.04 25.01
N PHE A 345 11.62 -20.26 25.47
CA PHE A 345 11.78 -18.89 25.04
C PHE A 345 13.26 -18.54 24.81
N ILE A 346 13.49 -17.61 23.91
CA ILE A 346 14.80 -16.99 23.67
C ILE A 346 14.73 -15.53 24.12
N ILE A 347 15.76 -15.12 24.85
CA ILE A 347 15.99 -13.74 25.27
C ILE A 347 17.07 -13.17 24.35
N SER A 348 16.72 -12.15 23.58
CA SER A 348 17.67 -11.39 22.77
C SER A 348 17.62 -9.91 23.09
N GLU A 349 18.58 -9.18 22.56
CA GLU A 349 18.49 -7.72 22.57
C GLU A 349 17.23 -7.25 21.83
N LEU A 350 16.66 -6.14 22.33
CA LEU A 350 15.58 -5.45 21.67
C LEU A 350 16.18 -4.55 20.57
N VAL A 351 16.12 -5.01 19.33
CA VAL A 351 16.55 -4.22 18.18
C VAL A 351 15.50 -3.14 17.89
N ARG A 352 15.91 -1.88 17.97
CA ARG A 352 15.04 -0.73 17.65
C ARG A 352 15.34 -0.25 16.24
N GLY A 353 14.40 -0.49 15.34
CA GLY A 353 14.55 -0.18 13.92
C GLY A 353 13.28 -0.53 13.15
N GLU A 354 13.37 -0.45 11.83
CA GLU A 354 12.31 -0.87 10.92
C GLU A 354 12.79 -2.03 10.04
N THR A 355 11.88 -2.93 9.67
CA THR A 355 12.21 -4.04 8.78
C THR A 355 12.46 -3.55 7.36
N LEU A 356 13.31 -4.22 6.59
CA LEU A 356 13.55 -3.88 5.18
C LEU A 356 12.37 -4.15 4.24
N GLU A 357 11.28 -4.76 4.73
CA GLU A 357 10.05 -5.04 3.97
C GLU A 357 9.51 -3.83 3.19
N ALA A 358 9.42 -2.67 3.84
CA ALA A 358 8.91 -1.46 3.19
C ALA A 358 9.82 -0.97 2.04
N PHE A 359 11.12 -1.27 2.11
CA PHE A 359 12.11 -0.88 1.09
C PHE A 359 12.08 -1.84 -0.11
N ALA A 360 11.90 -3.14 0.13
CA ALA A 360 11.81 -4.15 -0.93
C ALA A 360 10.52 -4.03 -1.77
N HIS A 361 9.40 -3.61 -1.16
CA HIS A 361 8.12 -3.44 -1.85
C HIS A 361 7.93 -2.07 -2.54
N GLY A 362 8.91 -1.18 -2.47
CA GLY A 362 8.90 0.12 -3.17
C GLY A 362 8.17 1.26 -2.44
N ASN A 363 7.70 1.04 -1.20
CA ASN A 363 7.08 2.07 -0.35
C ASN A 363 8.14 3.01 0.27
N LYS A 364 9.39 2.55 0.36
CA LYS A 364 10.58 3.31 0.75
C LYS A 364 11.71 3.00 -0.22
N ARG A 365 12.67 3.91 -0.40
CA ARG A 365 13.81 3.69 -1.31
C ARG A 365 15.15 3.82 -0.61
N LEU A 366 16.10 3.01 -1.03
CA LEU A 366 17.53 3.09 -0.69
C LEU A 366 18.32 3.49 -1.94
N SER A 367 19.47 4.15 -1.75
CA SER A 367 20.47 4.27 -2.82
C SER A 367 21.05 2.89 -3.16
N MET A 368 21.66 2.74 -4.34
CA MET A 368 22.33 1.49 -4.70
C MET A 368 23.51 1.23 -3.77
N GLU A 369 24.25 2.28 -3.38
CA GLU A 369 25.36 2.19 -2.42
C GLU A 369 24.85 1.73 -1.05
N GLN A 370 23.69 2.22 -0.62
CA GLN A 370 23.08 1.78 0.64
C GLN A 370 22.61 0.33 0.55
N ALA A 371 21.93 -0.05 -0.53
CA ALA A 371 21.48 -1.43 -0.72
C ALA A 371 22.68 -2.40 -0.73
N VAL A 372 23.77 -2.02 -1.41
CA VAL A 372 25.03 -2.77 -1.44
C VAL A 372 25.71 -2.80 -0.06
N SER A 373 25.79 -1.67 0.65
CA SER A 373 26.33 -1.59 2.01
C SER A 373 25.57 -2.48 2.99
N LEU A 374 24.25 -2.40 3.00
CA LEU A 374 23.42 -3.26 3.85
C LEU A 374 23.55 -4.74 3.46
N THR A 375 23.78 -5.03 2.18
CA THR A 375 24.03 -6.40 1.73
C THR A 375 25.42 -6.88 2.14
N ASP A 376 26.45 -6.04 2.13
CA ASP A 376 27.78 -6.38 2.69
C ASP A 376 27.68 -6.70 4.19
N GLU A 377 26.95 -5.87 4.94
CA GLU A 377 26.68 -6.07 6.37
C GLU A 377 25.93 -7.40 6.62
N LEU A 378 24.91 -7.70 5.80
CA LEU A 378 24.21 -8.99 5.84
C LEU A 378 25.13 -10.16 5.48
N LEU A 379 25.98 -10.02 4.46
CA LEU A 379 26.96 -11.05 4.09
C LEU A 379 27.98 -11.27 5.20
N SER A 380 28.37 -10.23 5.94
CA SER A 380 29.19 -10.36 7.15
C SER A 380 28.47 -11.11 8.26
N ALA A 381 27.16 -10.89 8.44
CA ALA A 381 26.34 -11.65 9.38
C ALA A 381 26.27 -13.14 8.98
N LEU A 382 26.06 -13.42 7.68
CA LEU A 382 26.01 -14.77 7.14
C LEU A 382 27.37 -15.48 7.27
N GLU A 383 28.48 -14.81 7.01
CA GLU A 383 29.83 -15.33 7.20
C GLU A 383 30.07 -15.76 8.67
N ALA A 384 29.56 -14.97 9.63
CA ALA A 384 29.72 -15.25 11.06
C ALA A 384 28.90 -16.46 11.54
N ILE A 385 27.78 -16.78 10.87
CA ILE A 385 26.90 -17.89 11.26
C ILE A 385 27.12 -19.14 10.40
N HIS A 386 27.52 -19.01 9.13
CA HIS A 386 27.64 -20.12 8.20
C HIS A 386 28.80 -21.07 8.59
N PRO A 387 28.66 -22.38 8.32
CA PRO A 387 29.77 -23.32 8.47
C PRO A 387 30.92 -22.94 7.51
N GLN A 388 32.17 -23.30 7.85
CA GLN A 388 33.35 -23.07 7.00
C GLN A 388 33.30 -23.95 5.73
N HIS A 389 32.42 -23.58 4.80
CA HIS A 389 32.00 -24.44 3.71
C HIS A 389 33.14 -24.75 2.73
N SER A 390 33.99 -23.77 2.43
CA SER A 390 35.16 -23.95 1.56
C SER A 390 36.11 -25.01 2.09
N ARG A 391 36.42 -24.98 3.39
CA ARG A 391 37.25 -25.98 4.07
C ARG A 391 36.58 -27.35 4.13
N LEU A 392 35.27 -27.40 4.36
CA LEU A 392 34.49 -28.64 4.32
C LEU A 392 34.50 -29.31 2.94
N VAL A 393 34.39 -28.53 1.87
CA VAL A 393 34.46 -29.04 0.48
C VAL A 393 35.86 -29.53 0.15
N GLU A 394 36.90 -28.78 0.55
CA GLU A 394 38.31 -29.18 0.38
C GLU A 394 38.61 -30.51 1.09
N LEU A 395 38.21 -30.64 2.37
CA LEU A 395 38.41 -31.86 3.15
C LEU A 395 37.61 -33.05 2.58
N ARG A 396 36.38 -32.83 2.09
CA ARG A 396 35.55 -33.88 1.46
C ARG A 396 36.08 -34.33 0.09
N ALA A 397 36.82 -33.47 -0.61
CA ALA A 397 37.41 -33.79 -1.92
C ALA A 397 38.70 -34.63 -1.81
N LYS A 398 39.32 -34.73 -0.63
CA LYS A 398 40.51 -35.57 -0.40
C LYS A 398 40.11 -37.05 -0.33
N GLN A 399 40.85 -37.92 -1.05
CA GLN A 399 40.61 -39.37 -1.04
C GLN A 399 41.08 -40.05 0.26
N ASP A 400 42.14 -39.54 0.89
CA ASP A 400 42.68 -40.03 2.17
C ASP A 400 42.81 -38.85 3.16
N LEU A 401 42.06 -38.91 4.27
CA LEU A 401 42.11 -37.92 5.36
C LEU A 401 43.03 -38.44 6.48
N THR A 402 43.90 -37.58 7.01
CA THR A 402 44.65 -37.89 8.23
C THR A 402 43.73 -37.90 9.47
N GLY A 403 44.16 -38.51 10.58
CA GLY A 403 43.36 -38.56 11.81
C GLY A 403 43.02 -37.18 12.38
N GLU A 404 43.90 -36.19 12.20
CA GLU A 404 43.65 -34.79 12.57
C GLU A 404 42.64 -34.13 11.63
N GLU A 405 42.77 -34.31 10.31
CA GLU A 405 41.82 -33.78 9.32
C GLU A 405 40.44 -34.44 9.41
N TYR A 406 40.36 -35.71 9.82
CA TYR A 406 39.09 -36.38 10.11
C TYR A 406 38.43 -35.79 11.36
N GLY A 407 39.21 -35.46 12.39
CA GLY A 407 38.75 -34.72 13.56
C GLY A 407 38.25 -33.31 13.20
N GLU A 408 39.04 -32.57 12.42
CA GLU A 408 38.67 -31.24 11.88
C GLU A 408 37.39 -31.31 11.05
N LEU A 409 37.25 -32.30 10.16
CA LEU A 409 36.04 -32.52 9.37
C LEU A 409 34.82 -32.80 10.25
N GLN A 410 34.96 -33.59 11.32
CA GLN A 410 33.86 -33.86 12.26
C GLN A 410 33.48 -32.61 13.06
N GLU A 411 34.44 -31.79 13.48
CA GLU A 411 34.20 -30.55 14.20
C GLU A 411 33.53 -29.50 13.31
N LEU A 412 34.07 -29.27 12.11
CA LEU A 412 33.52 -28.29 11.15
C LEU A 412 32.12 -28.69 10.65
N GLN A 413 31.79 -29.98 10.59
CA GLN A 413 30.44 -30.45 10.28
C GLN A 413 29.43 -30.17 11.41
N GLN A 414 29.93 -29.96 12.62
CA GLN A 414 29.11 -29.69 13.81
C GLN A 414 29.03 -28.20 14.17
N GLN A 415 29.79 -27.34 13.49
CA GLN A 415 29.85 -25.89 13.71
C GLN A 415 29.08 -25.13 12.61
N GLY A 416 28.49 -23.99 12.98
CA GLY A 416 27.75 -23.12 12.06
C GLY A 416 26.27 -23.49 11.85
N ILE A 417 25.51 -22.53 11.32
CA ILE A 417 24.06 -22.51 11.15
C ILE A 417 23.74 -21.89 9.78
N VAL A 418 22.73 -22.44 9.09
CA VAL A 418 22.13 -21.84 7.88
C VAL A 418 20.77 -21.24 8.26
N HIS A 419 20.50 -20.00 7.87
CA HIS A 419 19.36 -19.22 8.33
C HIS A 419 18.02 -19.67 7.71
N ARG A 420 17.98 -19.87 6.39
CA ARG A 420 16.89 -20.41 5.55
C ARG A 420 15.62 -19.60 5.39
N ASP A 421 15.50 -18.53 6.16
CA ASP A 421 14.40 -17.58 6.03
C ASP A 421 14.94 -16.17 5.85
N ILE A 422 15.97 -16.00 5.01
CA ILE A 422 16.47 -14.66 4.65
C ILE A 422 15.41 -13.97 3.80
N LYS A 423 14.87 -12.88 4.33
CA LYS A 423 13.84 -12.05 3.68
C LYS A 423 13.79 -10.66 4.33
N PRO A 424 13.23 -9.64 3.66
CA PRO A 424 13.22 -8.27 4.17
C PRO A 424 12.58 -8.09 5.56
N GLN A 425 11.62 -8.95 5.95
CA GLN A 425 11.00 -8.92 7.29
C GLN A 425 11.97 -9.30 8.42
N ASN A 426 12.98 -10.12 8.11
CA ASN A 426 13.95 -10.63 9.07
C ASN A 426 15.23 -9.77 9.10
N LEU A 427 15.23 -8.62 8.44
CA LEU A 427 16.35 -7.69 8.36
C LEU A 427 15.90 -6.34 8.95
N MET A 428 16.40 -5.99 10.13
CA MET A 428 16.08 -4.72 10.77
C MET A 428 17.12 -3.66 10.45
N LEU A 429 16.69 -2.58 9.80
CA LEU A 429 17.49 -1.38 9.60
C LEU A 429 17.50 -0.53 10.86
N THR A 430 18.71 -0.27 11.38
CA THR A 430 18.94 0.52 12.59
C THR A 430 19.87 1.70 12.29
N GLY A 431 20.08 2.58 13.28
CA GLY A 431 21.10 3.63 13.18
C GLY A 431 22.55 3.12 13.07
N ARG A 432 22.80 1.82 13.26
CA ARG A 432 24.14 1.19 13.16
C ARG A 432 24.31 0.29 11.92
N GLY A 433 23.28 0.15 11.09
CA GLY A 433 23.28 -0.79 9.96
C GLY A 433 22.12 -1.79 10.02
N VAL A 434 22.16 -2.79 9.15
CA VAL A 434 21.22 -3.91 9.15
C VAL A 434 21.59 -4.92 10.24
N ILE A 435 20.58 -5.44 10.93
CA ILE A 435 20.70 -6.53 11.89
C ILE A 435 19.80 -7.67 11.44
N LEU A 436 20.40 -8.85 11.24
CA LEU A 436 19.70 -10.09 10.97
C LEU A 436 19.01 -10.57 12.26
N ILE A 437 17.69 -10.66 12.18
CA ILE A 437 16.82 -11.12 13.25
C ILE A 437 16.10 -12.40 12.83
N ASP A 438 15.61 -13.15 13.82
CA ASP A 438 14.71 -14.30 13.64
C ASP A 438 15.24 -15.54 12.87
N PHE A 439 15.93 -16.42 13.59
CA PHE A 439 16.52 -17.68 13.09
C PHE A 439 15.54 -18.86 12.97
N ASN A 440 14.25 -18.59 12.76
CA ASN A 440 13.10 -19.46 13.06
C ASN A 440 13.07 -20.90 12.46
N ILE A 441 13.99 -21.29 11.57
CA ILE A 441 13.97 -22.59 10.86
C ILE A 441 15.38 -23.13 10.59
N SER A 442 16.36 -22.80 11.42
CA SER A 442 17.73 -23.26 11.15
C SER A 442 17.87 -24.78 11.35
N SER A 443 18.53 -25.48 10.43
CA SER A 443 18.96 -26.88 10.65
C SER A 443 20.39 -27.08 10.14
N GLN A 444 20.96 -28.24 10.46
CA GLN A 444 22.34 -28.57 10.15
C GLN A 444 22.57 -28.93 8.68
N VAL A 445 23.82 -28.78 8.23
CA VAL A 445 24.33 -29.40 7.01
C VAL A 445 24.28 -30.94 7.17
N GLY A 446 23.37 -31.61 6.46
CA GLY A 446 23.31 -33.07 6.36
C GLY A 446 22.07 -33.78 6.96
N THR A 447 21.00 -33.07 7.33
CA THR A 447 19.80 -33.67 7.98
C THR A 447 18.55 -33.69 7.07
N THR A 448 18.02 -34.83 6.63
CA THR A 448 16.83 -34.86 5.72
C THR A 448 15.60 -34.13 6.33
N VAL A 449 15.05 -33.13 5.62
CA VAL A 449 13.89 -32.34 6.07
C VAL A 449 12.70 -32.56 5.11
N HIS A 450 11.56 -32.97 5.66
CA HIS A 450 10.33 -33.28 4.91
C HIS A 450 9.30 -32.14 4.85
N THR A 451 9.63 -30.93 5.32
CA THR A 451 8.71 -29.78 5.41
C THR A 451 9.31 -28.53 4.80
N LEU A 452 8.74 -28.06 3.68
CA LEU A 452 8.96 -26.70 3.14
C LEU A 452 8.15 -25.70 3.98
N SER A 453 8.83 -24.97 4.86
CA SER A 453 8.22 -23.87 5.63
C SER A 453 9.07 -22.61 5.42
N GLY A 454 8.43 -21.54 4.94
CA GLY A 454 9.06 -20.25 4.57
C GLY A 454 8.25 -19.53 3.48
N THR A 455 8.62 -18.30 3.13
CA THR A 455 7.90 -17.50 2.12
C THR A 455 8.34 -17.92 0.71
N PRO A 456 7.47 -18.52 -0.13
CA PRO A 456 7.87 -19.14 -1.40
C PRO A 456 8.63 -18.23 -2.37
N ARG A 457 8.46 -16.90 -2.27
CA ARG A 457 9.14 -15.89 -3.10
C ARG A 457 10.67 -15.93 -2.97
N TYR A 458 11.20 -16.26 -1.79
CA TYR A 458 12.64 -16.23 -1.51
C TYR A 458 13.31 -17.62 -1.60
N PHE A 459 12.54 -18.65 -1.97
CA PHE A 459 13.07 -20.01 -2.06
C PHE A 459 13.93 -20.21 -3.31
N ALA A 460 15.11 -20.79 -3.11
CA ALA A 460 15.97 -21.20 -4.20
C ALA A 460 15.26 -22.27 -5.07
N PRO A 461 15.25 -22.11 -6.41
CA PRO A 461 14.51 -23.01 -7.31
C PRO A 461 14.89 -24.48 -7.22
N ASP A 462 16.15 -24.79 -6.90
CA ASP A 462 16.70 -26.15 -6.82
C ASP A 462 16.30 -26.89 -5.54
N VAL A 463 16.12 -26.17 -4.43
CA VAL A 463 15.51 -26.72 -3.20
C VAL A 463 14.08 -27.16 -3.46
N MET A 464 13.31 -26.39 -4.24
CA MET A 464 11.93 -26.73 -4.60
C MET A 464 11.83 -27.91 -5.58
N ALA A 465 12.89 -28.20 -6.33
CA ALA A 465 12.95 -29.28 -7.32
C ALA A 465 13.36 -30.66 -6.75
N GLY A 466 13.59 -30.75 -5.44
CA GLY A 466 13.87 -32.02 -4.76
C GLY A 466 15.35 -32.43 -4.67
N ILE A 467 16.28 -31.47 -4.72
CA ILE A 467 17.70 -31.72 -4.42
C ILE A 467 17.88 -31.66 -2.89
N GLU A 468 18.11 -32.83 -2.27
CA GLU A 468 18.06 -33.03 -0.81
C GLU A 468 19.41 -32.83 -0.07
N THR A 469 20.45 -32.31 -0.72
CA THR A 469 21.77 -32.11 -0.10
C THR A 469 21.95 -30.68 0.43
N TRP A 470 22.30 -30.57 1.71
CA TRP A 470 22.47 -29.30 2.43
C TRP A 470 23.73 -28.52 2.05
N ASP A 471 23.55 -27.28 1.61
CA ASP A 471 24.61 -26.27 1.46
C ASP A 471 24.12 -24.87 1.90
N VAL A 472 25.01 -23.88 1.87
CA VAL A 472 24.70 -22.47 2.20
C VAL A 472 24.02 -21.72 1.05
N SER A 473 23.89 -22.36 -0.11
CA SER A 473 23.42 -21.74 -1.36
C SER A 473 22.02 -21.11 -1.24
N PRO A 474 21.03 -21.68 -0.51
CA PRO A 474 19.71 -21.06 -0.33
C PRO A 474 19.76 -19.69 0.33
N ASP A 475 20.62 -19.49 1.34
CA ASP A 475 20.77 -18.18 2.01
C ASP A 475 21.40 -17.16 1.06
N LEU A 476 22.36 -17.58 0.24
CA LEU A 476 23.02 -16.71 -0.74
C LEU A 476 22.06 -16.29 -1.85
N PHE A 477 21.21 -17.19 -2.32
CA PHE A 477 20.16 -16.84 -3.28
C PHE A 477 19.14 -15.88 -2.69
N ALA A 478 18.64 -16.16 -1.49
CA ALA A 478 17.70 -15.28 -0.82
C ALA A 478 18.31 -13.88 -0.57
N THR A 479 19.59 -13.82 -0.23
CA THR A 479 20.35 -12.56 -0.12
C THR A 479 20.43 -11.83 -1.47
N GLY A 480 20.68 -12.56 -2.56
CA GLY A 480 20.64 -12.04 -3.93
C GLY A 480 19.28 -11.45 -4.30
N VAL A 481 18.19 -12.16 -3.98
CA VAL A 481 16.81 -11.70 -4.20
C VAL A 481 16.53 -10.44 -3.38
N VAL A 482 16.96 -10.38 -2.11
CA VAL A 482 16.82 -9.18 -1.27
C VAL A 482 17.55 -8.00 -1.90
N LEU A 483 18.83 -8.13 -2.27
CA LEU A 483 19.57 -7.03 -2.92
C LEU A 483 18.90 -6.61 -4.24
N TYR A 484 18.43 -7.57 -5.04
CA TYR A 484 17.72 -7.28 -6.28
C TYR A 484 16.46 -6.45 -6.02
N GLU A 485 15.63 -6.84 -5.04
CA GLU A 485 14.42 -6.10 -4.68
C GLU A 485 14.74 -4.71 -4.10
N LEU A 486 15.80 -4.57 -3.30
CA LEU A 486 16.22 -3.27 -2.76
C LEU A 486 16.71 -2.32 -3.86
N VAL A 487 17.36 -2.85 -4.90
CA VAL A 487 17.90 -2.05 -6.03
C VAL A 487 16.82 -1.73 -7.07
N CYS A 488 16.00 -2.73 -7.44
CA CYS A 488 15.05 -2.64 -8.56
C CYS A 488 13.60 -2.38 -8.13
N CYS A 489 13.26 -2.52 -6.84
CA CYS A 489 11.87 -2.52 -6.34
C CYS A 489 10.97 -3.55 -7.07
N GLN A 490 11.59 -4.58 -7.66
CA GLN A 490 10.95 -5.62 -8.45
C GLN A 490 11.63 -6.95 -8.12
N HIS A 491 10.89 -8.04 -8.24
CA HIS A 491 11.43 -9.37 -7.99
C HIS A 491 12.21 -9.88 -9.22
N PRO A 492 13.34 -10.60 -9.07
CA PRO A 492 14.13 -11.11 -10.19
C PRO A 492 13.40 -12.11 -11.10
N TYR A 493 12.28 -12.67 -10.65
CA TYR A 493 11.44 -13.61 -11.41
C TYR A 493 10.02 -13.08 -11.57
N ASP A 494 9.43 -13.31 -12.74
CA ASP A 494 8.01 -13.05 -13.02
C ASP A 494 7.10 -13.64 -11.94
N ASP A 495 6.01 -12.93 -11.65
CA ASP A 495 5.00 -13.31 -10.65
C ASP A 495 5.55 -13.60 -9.25
N ALA A 496 6.75 -13.09 -8.92
CA ALA A 496 7.39 -13.33 -7.63
C ALA A 496 7.67 -14.82 -7.34
N TRP A 497 7.82 -15.64 -8.39
CA TRP A 497 7.95 -17.09 -8.23
C TRP A 497 9.23 -17.62 -8.89
N PRO A 498 10.28 -17.93 -8.10
CA PRO A 498 11.49 -18.58 -8.59
C PRO A 498 11.16 -19.92 -9.28
N ARG A 499 11.68 -20.13 -10.51
CA ARG A 499 11.40 -21.35 -11.30
C ARG A 499 12.69 -22.03 -11.74
N PHE A 500 12.72 -23.35 -11.55
CA PHE A 500 13.83 -24.16 -12.02
C PHE A 500 13.95 -24.10 -13.56
N GLY A 501 15.17 -23.97 -14.08
CA GLY A 501 15.46 -23.90 -15.52
C GLY A 501 15.19 -22.55 -16.20
N ARG A 502 14.70 -21.53 -15.47
CA ARG A 502 14.56 -20.15 -15.97
C ARG A 502 15.51 -19.23 -15.21
N GLY A 503 16.26 -18.39 -15.91
CA GLY A 503 17.14 -17.39 -15.30
C GLY A 503 16.38 -16.17 -14.76
N PRO A 504 17.00 -15.37 -13.88
CA PRO A 504 16.44 -14.09 -13.42
C PRO A 504 16.35 -13.08 -14.58
N LEU A 505 15.47 -12.10 -14.44
CA LEU A 505 15.36 -10.96 -15.35
C LEU A 505 16.59 -10.06 -15.20
N ASP A 506 17.06 -9.52 -16.31
CA ASP A 506 18.17 -8.56 -16.30
C ASP A 506 17.72 -7.28 -15.57
N PRO A 507 18.37 -6.89 -14.46
CA PRO A 507 17.95 -5.73 -13.66
C PRO A 507 17.98 -4.41 -14.45
N ARG A 508 18.74 -4.35 -15.55
CA ARG A 508 18.79 -3.19 -16.46
C ARG A 508 17.51 -2.99 -17.26
N GLN A 509 16.62 -3.98 -17.30
CA GLN A 509 15.27 -3.82 -17.86
C GLN A 509 14.40 -2.89 -16.99
N PHE A 510 14.66 -2.86 -15.67
CA PHE A 510 13.95 -2.02 -14.72
C PHE A 510 14.69 -0.72 -14.43
N ARG A 511 16.02 -0.78 -14.35
CA ARG A 511 16.91 0.36 -14.09
C ARG A 511 18.10 0.35 -15.05
N PRO A 512 18.00 0.99 -16.22
CA PRO A 512 19.04 0.94 -17.24
C PRO A 512 20.40 1.48 -16.76
N GLU A 513 20.41 2.30 -15.71
CA GLU A 513 21.60 2.90 -15.10
C GLU A 513 22.45 1.92 -14.31
N ILE A 514 21.96 0.72 -14.01
CA ILE A 514 22.75 -0.30 -13.31
C ILE A 514 23.95 -0.69 -14.17
N SER A 515 25.14 -0.70 -13.56
CA SER A 515 26.36 -1.06 -14.27
C SER A 515 26.33 -2.53 -14.74
N PRO A 516 27.05 -2.88 -15.81
CA PRO A 516 27.19 -4.27 -16.23
C PRO A 516 27.70 -5.20 -15.12
N ALA A 517 28.66 -4.74 -14.31
CA ALA A 517 29.24 -5.51 -13.22
C ALA A 517 28.21 -5.82 -12.11
N LEU A 518 27.41 -4.83 -11.69
CA LEU A 518 26.36 -5.04 -10.70
C LEU A 518 25.22 -5.92 -11.25
N ALA A 519 24.88 -5.75 -12.54
CA ALA A 519 23.87 -6.60 -13.19
C ALA A 519 24.32 -8.07 -13.26
N GLU A 520 25.57 -8.33 -13.62
CA GLU A 520 26.16 -9.68 -13.64
C GLU A 520 26.19 -10.31 -12.24
N PHE A 521 26.60 -9.55 -11.22
CA PHE A 521 26.55 -9.98 -9.82
C PHE A 521 25.13 -10.41 -9.40
N LEU A 522 24.13 -9.56 -9.66
CA LEU A 522 22.73 -9.82 -9.30
C LEU A 522 22.17 -11.05 -10.01
N MET A 523 22.48 -11.22 -11.29
CA MET A 523 22.06 -12.39 -12.06
C MET A 523 22.74 -13.68 -11.57
N GLN A 524 24.02 -13.62 -11.19
CA GLN A 524 24.74 -14.76 -10.62
C GLN A 524 24.19 -15.14 -9.24
N ALA A 525 23.96 -14.17 -8.36
CA ALA A 525 23.38 -14.40 -7.03
C ALA A 525 21.99 -15.06 -7.12
N CYS A 526 21.17 -14.65 -8.10
CA CYS A 526 19.81 -15.16 -8.33
C CYS A 526 19.76 -16.33 -9.33
N ALA A 527 20.88 -17.01 -9.61
CA ALA A 527 20.90 -18.08 -10.60
C ALA A 527 20.07 -19.31 -10.16
N PRO A 528 19.38 -19.99 -11.09
CA PRO A 528 18.47 -21.08 -10.76
C PRO A 528 19.15 -22.38 -10.30
N TYR A 529 20.46 -22.55 -10.55
CA TYR A 529 21.24 -23.72 -10.15
C TYR A 529 22.27 -23.33 -9.08
N SER A 530 22.41 -24.11 -8.00
CA SER A 530 23.42 -23.88 -6.96
C SER A 530 24.85 -23.82 -7.49
N THR A 531 25.18 -24.57 -8.55
CA THR A 531 26.51 -24.57 -9.18
C THR A 531 26.87 -23.28 -9.89
N ASP A 532 25.86 -22.47 -10.24
CA ASP A 532 26.05 -21.20 -10.95
C ASP A 532 26.05 -20.00 -9.97
N ARG A 533 25.78 -20.25 -8.68
CA ARG A 533 25.80 -19.26 -7.59
C ARG A 533 27.17 -19.25 -6.90
N PHE A 534 27.36 -18.29 -6.01
CA PHE A 534 28.53 -18.23 -5.13
C PHE A 534 28.58 -19.43 -4.18
N ALA A 535 29.78 -19.95 -3.91
CA ALA A 535 29.97 -21.12 -3.05
C ALA A 535 29.98 -20.76 -1.55
N SER A 536 30.19 -19.49 -1.19
CA SER A 536 30.20 -19.05 0.21
C SER A 536 29.83 -17.57 0.36
N ALA A 537 29.41 -17.17 1.57
CA ALA A 537 29.17 -15.77 1.90
C ALA A 537 30.42 -14.90 1.72
N LEU A 538 31.61 -15.42 2.06
CA LEU A 538 32.89 -14.73 1.85
C LEU A 538 33.15 -14.46 0.36
N GLU A 539 32.95 -15.45 -0.50
CA GLU A 539 33.12 -15.30 -1.95
C GLU A 539 32.12 -14.30 -2.53
N MET A 540 30.85 -14.40 -2.15
CA MET A 540 29.81 -13.46 -2.57
C MET A 540 30.13 -12.03 -2.12
N ARG A 541 30.68 -11.87 -0.91
CA ARG A 541 31.08 -10.59 -0.36
C ARG A 541 32.28 -9.98 -1.09
N GLN A 542 33.30 -10.80 -1.40
CA GLN A 542 34.45 -10.37 -2.21
C GLN A 542 34.01 -9.95 -3.61
N ALA A 543 33.14 -10.75 -4.26
CA ALA A 543 32.61 -10.42 -5.57
C ALA A 543 31.77 -9.12 -5.55
N LEU A 544 31.03 -8.86 -4.47
CA LEU A 544 30.30 -7.60 -4.29
C LEU A 544 31.24 -6.40 -4.10
N ALA A 545 32.34 -6.59 -3.36
CA ALA A 545 33.37 -5.58 -3.14
C ALA A 545 34.17 -5.25 -4.42
N ASP A 546 34.33 -6.21 -5.32
CA ASP A 546 35.00 -6.06 -6.62
C ASP A 546 34.12 -5.34 -7.67
N VAL A 547 32.88 -4.96 -7.33
CA VAL A 547 32.02 -4.16 -8.23
C VAL A 547 32.49 -2.70 -8.21
N ASP A 548 33.42 -2.37 -9.11
CA ASP A 548 34.07 -1.05 -9.21
C ASP A 548 33.11 0.15 -9.43
N ALA A 549 31.95 -0.09 -10.03
CA ALA A 549 30.93 0.93 -10.29
C ALA A 549 29.53 0.34 -10.15
N LEU A 550 28.64 0.98 -9.39
CA LEU A 550 27.26 0.53 -9.20
C LEU A 550 26.34 1.02 -10.34
N THR A 551 26.62 2.21 -10.86
CA THR A 551 25.87 2.83 -11.94
C THR A 551 26.75 3.18 -13.13
N VAL A 552 26.19 3.09 -14.32
CA VAL A 552 26.69 3.77 -15.52
C VAL A 552 25.89 5.05 -15.73
N SER A 553 26.55 6.12 -16.18
CA SER A 553 25.82 7.31 -16.57
C SER A 553 24.94 6.97 -17.76
N LEU A 554 23.61 7.01 -17.56
CA LEU A 554 22.61 6.97 -18.64
C LEU A 554 22.56 8.26 -19.44
N SER A 555 23.64 9.04 -19.45
CA SER A 555 23.91 9.86 -20.62
C SER A 555 24.20 8.94 -21.81
N GLY A 556 23.14 8.25 -22.29
CA GLY A 556 22.89 8.26 -23.71
C GLY A 556 23.03 9.72 -24.16
N PRO A 557 23.53 9.99 -25.38
CA PRO A 557 23.59 11.35 -25.84
C PRO A 557 22.18 11.93 -25.63
N SER A 558 22.01 12.79 -24.61
CA SER A 558 21.23 14.00 -24.82
C SER A 558 21.79 14.42 -26.16
N GLU A 559 20.96 14.41 -27.20
CA GLU A 559 21.25 15.28 -28.32
C GLU A 559 21.43 16.63 -27.61
N ALA A 560 22.70 16.95 -27.34
CA ALA A 560 23.10 18.23 -26.89
C ALA A 560 22.78 19.01 -28.14
N ARG A 561 21.56 19.55 -28.20
CA ARG A 561 21.37 20.80 -28.89
C ARG A 561 22.48 21.66 -28.29
N ASP A 562 23.52 21.88 -29.09
CA ASP A 562 24.68 22.63 -28.68
C ASP A 562 24.17 23.87 -27.95
N LEU A 563 24.68 24.12 -26.76
CA LEU A 563 24.29 25.31 -26.03
C LEU A 563 24.47 26.50 -26.99
N PRO A 564 23.53 27.43 -27.12
CA PRO A 564 23.73 28.58 -27.99
C PRO A 564 25.09 29.24 -27.72
N VAL A 565 25.80 29.64 -28.77
CA VAL A 565 27.20 30.13 -28.70
C VAL A 565 27.37 31.21 -27.63
N ARG A 566 26.37 32.08 -27.45
CA ARG A 566 26.33 33.08 -26.38
C ARG A 566 26.46 32.45 -24.99
N LEU A 567 25.65 31.43 -24.69
CA LEU A 567 25.64 30.76 -23.38
C LEU A 567 26.94 29.96 -23.15
N GLN A 568 27.49 29.34 -24.20
CA GLN A 568 28.81 28.71 -24.12
C GLN A 568 29.89 29.72 -23.74
N ASN A 569 29.90 30.88 -24.43
CA ASN A 569 30.86 31.94 -24.15
C ASN A 569 30.70 32.53 -22.74
N LEU A 570 29.47 32.61 -22.22
CA LEU A 570 29.23 33.05 -20.84
C LEU A 570 29.82 32.06 -19.83
N LEU A 571 29.58 30.76 -20.01
CA LEU A 571 30.10 29.71 -19.13
C LEU A 571 31.63 29.63 -19.16
N SER A 572 32.24 29.68 -20.35
CA SER A 572 33.70 29.61 -20.52
C SER A 572 34.44 30.81 -19.94
N ASN A 573 33.77 31.96 -19.80
CA ASN A 573 34.34 33.19 -19.24
C ASN A 573 33.74 33.53 -17.85
N ALA A 574 33.23 32.52 -17.14
CA ALA A 574 32.66 32.71 -15.81
C ALA A 574 33.71 33.27 -14.83
N PRO A 575 33.40 34.36 -14.10
CA PRO A 575 34.27 34.85 -13.03
C PRO A 575 34.41 33.81 -11.90
N ALA A 576 35.51 33.89 -11.14
CA ALA A 576 35.70 33.04 -9.97
C ALA A 576 34.51 33.14 -9.00
N ASN A 577 34.04 31.99 -8.50
CA ASN A 577 32.90 31.87 -7.58
C ASN A 577 31.56 32.44 -8.11
N VAL A 578 31.43 32.67 -9.42
CA VAL A 578 30.20 33.18 -10.03
C VAL A 578 29.78 32.28 -11.19
N ASN A 579 28.58 31.70 -11.08
CA ASN A 579 27.93 31.05 -12.21
C ASN A 579 27.01 32.05 -12.93
N PRO A 580 27.33 32.49 -14.16
CA PRO A 580 26.52 33.46 -14.90
C PRO A 580 25.14 32.92 -15.29
N MET A 581 24.96 31.59 -15.33
CA MET A 581 23.67 31.00 -15.67
C MET A 581 22.60 31.27 -14.62
N VAL A 582 22.97 31.48 -13.35
CA VAL A 582 22.01 31.85 -12.29
C VAL A 582 21.30 33.16 -12.64
N GLN A 583 22.01 34.15 -13.19
CA GLN A 583 21.40 35.40 -13.63
C GLN A 583 20.47 35.21 -14.84
N GLU A 584 20.85 34.33 -15.77
CA GLU A 584 20.01 34.00 -16.93
C GLU A 584 18.71 33.29 -16.48
N PHE A 585 18.79 32.38 -15.51
CA PHE A 585 17.60 31.72 -14.94
C PHE A 585 16.72 32.69 -14.14
N LEU A 586 17.30 33.60 -13.36
CA LEU A 586 16.55 34.64 -12.66
C LEU A 586 15.81 35.57 -13.64
N ALA A 587 16.36 35.80 -14.84
CA ALA A 587 15.71 36.59 -15.89
C ALA A 587 14.48 35.91 -16.51
N LEU A 588 14.22 34.63 -16.21
CA LEU A 588 12.97 33.95 -16.51
C LEU A 588 11.82 34.43 -15.61
N SER A 589 12.13 35.00 -14.44
CA SER A 589 11.14 35.54 -13.52
C SER A 589 10.50 36.80 -14.11
N SER A 590 9.17 36.89 -14.00
CA SER A 590 8.37 38.01 -14.53
C SER A 590 8.69 39.38 -13.91
N GLN A 591 9.42 39.43 -12.79
CA GLN A 591 9.78 40.65 -12.05
C GLN A 591 11.30 40.74 -11.74
N ALA A 592 12.16 40.13 -12.56
CA ALA A 592 13.60 40.12 -12.36
C ALA A 592 14.20 41.54 -12.13
N ARG A 593 14.99 41.72 -11.07
CA ARG A 593 15.55 43.02 -10.62
C ARG A 593 16.34 43.79 -11.71
N LYS A 594 16.88 43.11 -12.73
CA LYS A 594 17.74 43.73 -13.77
C LYS A 594 17.17 43.66 -15.20
N SER A 595 16.41 42.63 -15.58
CA SER A 595 15.93 42.46 -16.97
C SER A 595 14.86 41.37 -17.14
N ASN A 596 13.73 41.70 -17.76
CA ASN A 596 12.67 40.74 -18.15
C ASN A 596 12.82 40.23 -19.60
N ARG A 597 14.01 40.39 -20.23
CA ARG A 597 14.21 40.03 -21.66
C ARG A 597 13.79 38.59 -21.97
N GLY A 598 14.05 37.65 -21.07
CA GLY A 598 13.71 36.21 -21.19
C GLY A 598 12.22 35.86 -21.26
N THR A 599 11.32 36.84 -21.10
CA THR A 599 9.87 36.61 -21.04
C THR A 599 9.16 36.62 -22.41
N ARG A 600 9.86 37.03 -23.48
CA ARG A 600 9.29 37.27 -24.82
C ARG A 600 9.91 36.37 -25.90
N GLY A 601 9.48 35.12 -25.97
CA GLY A 601 9.78 34.20 -27.08
C GLY A 601 10.82 33.12 -26.77
N LEU A 602 11.29 32.45 -27.84
CA LEU A 602 12.34 31.41 -27.80
C LEU A 602 13.74 32.05 -27.78
N ASP A 603 14.09 32.69 -26.67
CA ASP A 603 15.45 33.17 -26.38
C ASP A 603 16.44 31.99 -26.23
N ASP A 604 17.75 32.25 -26.26
CA ASP A 604 18.81 31.22 -26.18
C ASP A 604 18.62 30.26 -25.00
N LEU A 605 18.31 30.80 -23.81
CA LEU A 605 18.04 29.98 -22.62
C LEU A 605 16.75 29.16 -22.76
N ALA A 606 15.69 29.77 -23.31
CA ALA A 606 14.42 29.10 -23.54
C ALA A 606 14.55 27.96 -24.55
N ARG A 607 15.47 28.06 -25.52
CA ARG A 607 15.83 26.97 -26.45
C ARG A 607 16.62 25.87 -25.77
N ALA A 608 17.61 26.23 -24.94
CA ALA A 608 18.47 25.27 -24.23
C ALA A 608 17.71 24.46 -23.17
N THR A 609 16.68 25.06 -22.58
CA THR A 609 15.83 24.47 -21.53
C THR A 609 14.46 24.01 -22.07
N TYR A 610 14.26 24.02 -23.38
CA TYR A 610 12.99 23.60 -23.98
C TYR A 610 12.72 22.11 -23.75
N VAL A 611 11.49 21.76 -23.39
CA VAL A 611 11.01 20.39 -23.26
C VAL A 611 9.90 20.17 -24.28
N GLU A 612 9.99 19.07 -25.03
CA GLU A 612 8.99 18.69 -26.03
C GLU A 612 7.65 18.31 -25.38
N THR A 613 6.57 18.87 -25.90
CA THR A 613 5.18 18.64 -25.49
C THR A 613 4.45 17.75 -26.49
N ARG A 614 3.28 17.23 -26.13
CA ARG A 614 2.38 16.52 -27.06
C ARG A 614 1.94 17.38 -28.24
N LEU A 615 1.89 18.70 -28.05
CA LEU A 615 1.63 19.63 -29.14
C LEU A 615 2.73 19.47 -30.20
N ASP A 616 4.00 19.50 -29.78
CA ASP A 616 5.16 19.40 -30.65
C ASP A 616 5.25 18.01 -31.30
N ALA A 617 5.06 16.96 -30.51
CA ALA A 617 5.17 15.59 -30.98
C ALA A 617 4.02 15.19 -31.92
N ASP A 618 2.76 15.49 -31.57
CA ASP A 618 1.58 14.95 -32.27
C ASP A 618 0.97 15.95 -33.25
N LEU A 619 0.74 17.20 -32.83
CA LEU A 619 0.11 18.20 -33.72
C LEU A 619 1.05 18.59 -34.86
N SER A 620 2.35 18.79 -34.61
CA SER A 620 3.29 19.09 -35.68
C SER A 620 3.29 18.01 -36.76
N ARG A 621 3.27 16.73 -36.36
CA ARG A 621 3.20 15.61 -37.30
C ARG A 621 1.92 15.63 -38.13
N SER A 622 0.78 15.83 -37.47
CA SER A 622 -0.54 15.90 -38.14
C SER A 622 -0.65 17.09 -39.11
N VAL A 623 -0.11 18.25 -38.71
CA VAL A 623 0.01 19.46 -39.53
C VAL A 623 0.88 19.19 -40.77
N LEU A 624 2.06 18.61 -40.59
CA LEU A 624 2.98 18.27 -41.68
C LEU A 624 2.51 17.07 -42.53
N ALA A 625 1.58 16.25 -42.03
CA ALA A 625 0.90 15.21 -42.81
C ALA A 625 -0.22 15.78 -43.70
N GLY A 626 -0.68 17.02 -43.44
CA GLY A 626 -1.71 17.68 -44.24
C GLY A 626 -3.13 17.23 -43.88
N GLU A 627 -3.32 16.76 -42.64
CA GLU A 627 -4.62 16.28 -42.14
C GLU A 627 -5.63 17.41 -41.90
N HIS A 628 -5.15 18.65 -41.84
CA HIS A 628 -5.95 19.82 -41.49
C HIS A 628 -5.87 20.92 -42.57
N ARG A 629 -6.95 21.69 -42.69
CA ARG A 629 -7.04 22.95 -43.45
C ARG A 629 -6.94 24.18 -42.56
N LEU A 630 -7.37 24.07 -41.29
CA LEU A 630 -7.27 25.14 -40.30
C LEU A 630 -6.92 24.58 -38.93
N VAL A 631 -5.85 25.12 -38.35
CA VAL A 631 -5.40 24.84 -36.99
C VAL A 631 -5.39 26.15 -36.22
N ILE A 632 -6.18 26.22 -35.16
CA ILE A 632 -6.22 27.39 -34.27
C ILE A 632 -5.70 26.95 -32.91
N ILE A 633 -4.66 27.64 -32.43
CA ILE A 633 -4.11 27.43 -31.10
C ILE A 633 -4.51 28.62 -30.25
N THR A 634 -5.23 28.34 -29.19
CA THR A 634 -5.69 29.34 -28.23
C THR A 634 -5.19 29.07 -26.82
N GLY A 635 -5.26 30.08 -25.95
CA GLY A 635 -4.75 30.03 -24.59
C GLY A 635 -4.15 31.35 -24.12
N ASN A 636 -3.57 31.34 -22.93
CA ASN A 636 -3.02 32.51 -22.26
C ASN A 636 -1.65 32.94 -22.81
N ALA A 637 -1.27 34.18 -22.51
CA ALA A 637 0.03 34.70 -22.90
C ALA A 637 1.14 33.99 -22.10
N GLY A 638 1.98 33.20 -22.76
CA GLY A 638 3.06 32.44 -22.11
C GLY A 638 3.02 30.93 -22.37
N ASP A 639 1.93 30.40 -22.94
CA ASP A 639 1.78 28.96 -23.23
C ASP A 639 2.63 28.41 -24.37
N GLY A 640 3.38 29.29 -25.04
CA GLY A 640 4.24 28.90 -26.15
C GLY A 640 3.52 28.74 -27.50
N LYS A 641 2.33 29.34 -27.68
CA LYS A 641 1.59 29.31 -28.96
C LYS A 641 2.46 29.70 -30.16
N THR A 642 3.09 30.87 -30.11
CA THR A 642 4.00 31.35 -31.16
C THR A 642 5.25 30.48 -31.30
N ALA A 643 5.76 29.96 -30.19
CA ALA A 643 6.93 29.07 -30.17
C ALA A 643 6.66 27.76 -30.93
N PHE A 644 5.47 27.18 -30.74
CA PHE A 644 5.01 26.01 -31.50
C PHE A 644 4.95 26.30 -33.01
N ILE A 645 4.33 27.42 -33.41
CA ILE A 645 4.23 27.78 -34.84
C ILE A 645 5.63 27.87 -35.47
N GLN A 646 6.58 28.53 -34.79
CA GLN A 646 7.96 28.63 -35.27
C GLN A 646 8.66 27.26 -35.38
N GLN A 647 8.33 26.30 -34.53
CA GLN A 647 8.86 24.93 -34.63
C GLN A 647 8.28 24.18 -35.81
N VAL A 648 6.97 24.30 -36.07
CA VAL A 648 6.34 23.74 -37.26
C VAL A 648 6.97 24.33 -38.53
N GLU A 649 7.23 25.63 -38.56
CA GLU A 649 7.94 26.27 -39.68
C GLU A 649 9.35 25.69 -39.87
N ALA A 650 10.12 25.57 -38.77
CA ALA A 650 11.46 25.00 -38.82
C ALA A 650 11.46 23.54 -39.30
N ALA A 651 10.50 22.73 -38.83
CA ALA A 651 10.32 21.35 -39.26
C ALA A 651 9.88 21.24 -40.73
N ALA A 652 9.01 22.16 -41.19
CA ALA A 652 8.62 22.23 -42.60
C ALA A 652 9.81 22.57 -43.51
N VAL A 653 10.66 23.53 -43.11
CA VAL A 653 11.89 23.88 -43.85
C VAL A 653 12.86 22.69 -43.87
N GLN A 654 13.03 21.98 -42.75
CA GLN A 654 13.83 20.76 -42.71
C GLN A 654 13.26 19.65 -43.62
N ALA A 655 11.94 19.60 -43.79
CA ALA A 655 11.26 18.71 -44.73
C ALA A 655 11.30 19.19 -46.19
N GLY A 656 12.02 20.27 -46.51
CA GLY A 656 12.21 20.78 -47.85
C GLY A 656 11.20 21.84 -48.29
N ALA A 657 10.49 22.49 -47.36
CA ALA A 657 9.64 23.63 -47.70
C ALA A 657 10.47 24.87 -48.08
N GLU A 658 10.08 25.55 -49.16
CA GLU A 658 10.62 26.86 -49.52
C GLU A 658 9.85 27.96 -48.75
N GLN A 659 10.57 28.83 -48.05
CA GLN A 659 9.96 29.97 -47.35
C GLN A 659 9.89 31.16 -48.32
N HIS A 660 8.68 31.51 -48.78
CA HIS A 660 8.48 32.53 -49.82
C HIS A 660 8.37 33.94 -49.24
N ASP A 661 7.55 34.12 -48.19
CA ASP A 661 7.27 35.43 -47.58
C ASP A 661 7.35 35.34 -46.06
N ARG A 662 8.14 36.21 -45.43
CA ARG A 662 8.21 36.35 -43.96
C ARG A 662 7.77 37.75 -43.55
N SER A 663 6.66 37.82 -42.83
CA SER A 663 6.17 39.04 -42.20
C SER A 663 6.55 39.09 -40.71
N PRO A 664 6.42 40.24 -40.03
CA PRO A 664 6.53 40.31 -38.58
C PRO A 664 5.52 39.43 -37.82
N ASN A 665 4.37 39.10 -38.43
CA ASN A 665 3.27 38.37 -37.79
C ASN A 665 2.97 36.99 -38.40
N GLY A 666 3.90 36.40 -39.17
CA GLY A 666 3.71 35.08 -39.78
C GLY A 666 4.54 34.85 -41.04
N SER A 667 4.40 33.67 -41.63
CA SER A 667 5.13 33.24 -42.82
C SER A 667 4.23 32.50 -43.82
N ARG A 668 4.63 32.53 -45.09
CA ARG A 668 4.11 31.65 -46.14
C ARG A 668 5.19 30.66 -46.56
N LEU A 669 4.89 29.37 -46.42
CA LEU A 669 5.80 28.28 -46.79
C LEU A 669 5.17 27.42 -47.88
N HIS A 670 5.97 27.06 -48.87
CA HIS A 670 5.59 26.14 -49.93
C HIS A 670 6.23 24.77 -49.69
N LEU A 671 5.40 23.79 -49.34
CA LEU A 671 5.82 22.39 -49.21
C LEU A 671 5.27 21.64 -50.44
N PRO A 672 6.00 20.72 -51.09
CA PRO A 672 5.55 20.10 -52.34
C PRO A 672 4.09 19.60 -52.27
N GLY A 673 3.21 20.22 -53.06
CA GLY A 673 1.77 19.90 -53.12
C GLY A 673 0.85 20.68 -52.16
N ARG A 674 1.35 21.62 -51.35
CA ARG A 674 0.55 22.42 -50.39
C ARG A 674 1.21 23.75 -49.99
N GLU A 675 0.39 24.77 -49.71
CA GLU A 675 0.87 25.99 -49.04
C GLU A 675 0.49 26.00 -47.55
N ILE A 676 1.41 26.48 -46.71
CA ILE A 676 1.23 26.70 -45.27
C ILE A 676 1.26 28.20 -44.99
N LEU A 677 0.18 28.71 -44.40
CA LEU A 677 0.05 30.09 -43.96
C LEU A 677 0.04 30.13 -42.43
N THR A 678 1.02 30.80 -41.83
CA THR A 678 1.12 30.93 -40.38
C THR A 678 0.75 32.33 -39.91
N LEU A 679 0.16 32.44 -38.72
CA LEU A 679 -0.17 33.69 -38.04
C LEU A 679 0.28 33.60 -36.57
N TYR A 680 1.27 34.40 -36.18
CA TYR A 680 1.93 34.31 -34.86
C TYR A 680 1.11 34.89 -33.72
N ASP A 681 0.37 35.97 -33.97
CA ASP A 681 -0.55 36.59 -33.02
C ASP A 681 -1.73 37.24 -33.77
N GLY A 682 -2.89 36.61 -33.69
CA GLY A 682 -4.14 37.11 -34.30
C GLY A 682 -4.69 38.37 -33.64
N SER A 683 -4.13 38.83 -32.51
CA SER A 683 -4.55 40.06 -31.82
C SER A 683 -3.66 41.27 -32.12
N GLN A 684 -2.61 41.09 -32.93
CA GLN A 684 -1.63 42.14 -33.21
C GLN A 684 -1.97 42.88 -34.51
N ASP A 685 -1.97 44.22 -34.45
CA ASP A 685 -2.02 45.08 -35.65
C ASP A 685 -0.71 45.01 -36.44
N GLU A 686 -0.79 45.12 -37.76
CA GLU A 686 0.38 44.99 -38.64
C GLU A 686 0.46 46.15 -39.64
N TYR A 687 1.49 46.99 -39.49
CA TYR A 687 1.67 48.22 -40.27
C TYR A 687 0.41 49.13 -40.21
N ASP A 688 -0.27 49.33 -41.35
CA ASP A 688 -1.49 50.14 -41.47
C ASP A 688 -2.78 49.30 -41.36
N ARG A 689 -2.68 47.99 -41.07
CA ARG A 689 -3.82 47.06 -41.02
C ARG A 689 -4.18 46.71 -39.58
N THR A 690 -5.47 46.71 -39.31
CA THR A 690 -5.99 46.29 -38.00
C THR A 690 -5.99 44.77 -37.85
N SER A 691 -5.91 44.27 -36.63
CA SER A 691 -6.05 42.84 -36.31
C SER A 691 -7.31 42.22 -36.92
N ASP A 692 -8.46 42.90 -36.88
CA ASP A 692 -9.70 42.45 -37.53
C ASP A 692 -9.56 42.31 -39.05
N GLU A 693 -8.86 43.23 -39.73
CA GLU A 693 -8.60 43.14 -41.18
C GLU A 693 -7.66 41.98 -41.54
N ILE A 694 -6.72 41.64 -40.65
CA ILE A 694 -5.83 40.49 -40.81
C ILE A 694 -6.62 39.19 -40.65
N LEU A 695 -7.42 39.07 -39.59
CA LEU A 695 -8.28 37.90 -39.34
C LEU A 695 -9.33 37.71 -40.44
N MET A 696 -9.92 38.81 -40.93
CA MET A 696 -10.84 38.79 -42.08
C MET A 696 -10.20 38.18 -43.32
N GLN A 697 -8.95 38.54 -43.64
CA GLN A 697 -8.24 37.97 -44.79
C GLN A 697 -7.85 36.51 -44.51
N PHE A 698 -7.38 36.22 -43.30
CA PHE A 698 -6.90 34.89 -42.92
C PHE A 698 -8.03 33.84 -43.01
N PHE A 699 -9.21 34.17 -42.48
CA PHE A 699 -10.37 33.28 -42.48
C PHE A 699 -11.24 33.35 -43.74
N ALA A 700 -10.91 34.20 -44.73
CA ALA A 700 -11.76 34.44 -45.91
C ALA A 700 -12.29 33.16 -46.62
N PRO A 701 -11.52 32.06 -46.80
CA PRO A 701 -12.04 30.83 -47.42
C PRO A 701 -13.11 30.08 -46.62
N PHE A 702 -13.29 30.43 -45.35
CA PHE A 702 -14.31 29.85 -44.45
C PHE A 702 -15.55 30.74 -44.30
N ALA A 703 -15.61 31.86 -45.03
CA ALA A 703 -16.81 32.69 -45.12
C ALA A 703 -17.97 31.92 -45.77
N ALA A 704 -19.20 32.37 -45.56
CA ALA A 704 -20.39 31.78 -46.17
C ALA A 704 -20.32 31.73 -47.71
N ASP A 705 -19.61 32.68 -48.33
CA ASP A 705 -19.35 32.84 -49.76
C ASP A 705 -17.90 32.51 -50.16
N GLY A 706 -17.09 31.96 -49.25
CA GLY A 706 -15.67 31.68 -49.45
C GLY A 706 -15.40 30.52 -50.41
N GLN A 707 -14.37 30.65 -51.26
CA GLN A 707 -13.86 29.56 -52.10
C GLN A 707 -12.70 28.82 -51.42
N PRO A 708 -12.69 27.47 -51.38
CA PRO A 708 -11.56 26.70 -50.87
C PRO A 708 -10.31 26.90 -51.74
N ASP A 709 -9.17 27.23 -51.12
CA ASP A 709 -7.89 27.47 -51.82
C ASP A 709 -6.85 26.35 -51.61
N GLY A 710 -7.19 25.31 -50.83
CA GLY A 710 -6.30 24.17 -50.57
C GLY A 710 -5.12 24.48 -49.64
N HIS A 711 -5.05 25.69 -49.07
CA HIS A 711 -3.98 26.07 -48.15
C HIS A 711 -4.28 25.59 -46.72
N LEU A 712 -3.23 25.13 -46.03
CA LEU A 712 -3.23 24.91 -44.59
C LEU A 712 -3.00 26.24 -43.87
N ARG A 713 -3.85 26.55 -42.90
CA ARG A 713 -3.74 27.74 -42.06
C ARG A 713 -3.47 27.37 -40.61
N LEU A 714 -2.46 27.97 -40.01
CA LEU A 714 -2.08 27.78 -38.61
C LEU A 714 -2.02 29.13 -37.89
N SER A 715 -2.88 29.35 -36.91
CA SER A 715 -2.91 30.61 -36.15
C SER A 715 -2.76 30.41 -34.65
N ALA A 716 -2.12 31.38 -34.01
CA ALA A 716 -2.15 31.56 -32.57
C ALA A 716 -2.97 32.80 -32.23
N ILE A 717 -3.98 32.66 -31.37
CA ILE A 717 -4.89 33.76 -31.00
C ILE A 717 -5.43 33.56 -29.58
N ASN A 718 -5.62 34.66 -28.83
CA ASN A 718 -6.25 34.59 -27.51
C ASN A 718 -7.74 34.22 -27.64
N GLU A 719 -8.26 33.43 -26.72
CA GLU A 719 -9.62 32.87 -26.75
C GLU A 719 -10.68 33.97 -26.80
N GLY A 720 -10.53 35.01 -25.95
CA GLY A 720 -11.43 36.16 -25.94
C GLY A 720 -11.44 36.92 -27.28
N CYS A 721 -10.26 37.19 -27.83
CA CYS A 721 -10.11 37.88 -29.12
C CYS A 721 -10.73 37.07 -30.28
N LEU A 722 -10.52 35.74 -30.29
CA LEU A 722 -11.14 34.85 -31.27
C LEU A 722 -12.68 34.87 -31.16
N ARG A 723 -13.19 34.79 -29.93
CA ARG A 723 -14.64 34.84 -29.66
C ARG A 723 -15.24 36.16 -30.10
N ASP A 724 -14.63 37.28 -29.74
CA ASP A 724 -15.11 38.62 -30.09
C ASP A 724 -15.14 38.83 -31.61
N PHE A 725 -14.09 38.41 -32.32
CA PHE A 725 -14.05 38.46 -33.79
C PHE A 725 -15.17 37.63 -34.44
N LEU A 726 -15.34 36.38 -34.00
CA LEU A 726 -16.35 35.47 -34.56
C LEU A 726 -17.78 35.93 -34.29
N LEU A 727 -18.06 36.47 -33.10
CA LEU A 727 -19.36 37.04 -32.74
C LEU A 727 -19.63 38.34 -33.51
N GLY A 728 -18.65 39.24 -33.59
CA GLY A 728 -18.75 40.49 -34.34
C GLY A 728 -18.96 40.28 -35.85
N HIS A 729 -18.47 39.16 -36.38
CA HIS A 729 -18.59 38.81 -37.80
C HIS A 729 -19.40 37.54 -38.06
N TYR A 730 -20.34 37.21 -37.18
CA TYR A 730 -21.15 35.98 -37.27
C TYR A 730 -21.88 35.85 -38.61
N VAL A 731 -22.36 36.97 -39.19
CA VAL A 731 -23.05 36.98 -40.49
C VAL A 731 -22.14 36.51 -41.63
N ARG A 732 -20.83 36.81 -41.56
CA ARG A 732 -19.86 36.45 -42.60
C ARG A 732 -19.33 35.03 -42.41
N PHE A 733 -19.14 34.60 -41.17
CA PHE A 733 -18.57 33.29 -40.82
C PHE A 733 -19.54 32.41 -40.00
N PRO A 734 -20.80 32.19 -40.43
CA PRO A 734 -21.83 31.60 -39.56
C PRO A 734 -21.52 30.15 -39.14
N ARG A 735 -20.94 29.34 -40.05
CA ARG A 735 -20.57 27.94 -39.74
C ARG A 735 -19.35 27.89 -38.83
N LEU A 736 -18.28 28.59 -39.21
CA LEU A 736 -17.03 28.64 -38.45
C LEU A 736 -17.27 29.18 -37.03
N ALA A 737 -18.07 30.24 -36.89
CA ALA A 737 -18.42 30.81 -35.59
C ALA A 737 -19.22 29.82 -34.74
N ALA A 738 -20.26 29.19 -35.30
CA ALA A 738 -21.06 28.21 -34.55
C ALA A 738 -20.22 27.01 -34.07
N ASP A 739 -19.34 26.50 -34.92
CA ASP A 739 -18.52 25.32 -34.62
C ASP A 739 -17.43 25.65 -33.59
N ILE A 740 -16.67 26.74 -33.78
CA ILE A 740 -15.60 27.12 -32.86
C ILE A 740 -16.15 27.55 -31.50
N ILE A 741 -17.19 28.40 -31.46
CA ILE A 741 -17.78 28.85 -30.19
C ILE A 741 -18.31 27.67 -29.40
N ALA A 742 -18.95 26.70 -30.07
CA ALA A 742 -19.43 25.49 -29.41
C ALA A 742 -18.32 24.65 -28.78
N VAL A 743 -17.13 24.60 -29.38
CA VAL A 743 -15.94 23.91 -28.81
C VAL A 743 -15.30 24.72 -27.69
N LEU A 744 -15.29 26.05 -27.79
CA LEU A 744 -14.79 26.91 -26.71
C LEU A 744 -15.70 26.84 -25.47
N ASP A 745 -17.01 26.70 -25.67
CA ASP A 745 -17.99 26.54 -24.58
C ASP A 745 -18.00 25.12 -23.99
N ASP A 746 -17.77 24.09 -24.82
CA ASP A 746 -17.67 22.69 -24.40
C ASP A 746 -16.46 22.01 -25.08
N PRO A 747 -15.31 21.93 -24.40
CA PRO A 747 -14.10 21.31 -24.95
C PRO A 747 -14.22 19.82 -25.27
N THR A 748 -15.26 19.14 -24.78
CA THR A 748 -15.51 17.72 -25.07
C THR A 748 -16.23 17.50 -26.40
N ARG A 749 -16.72 18.59 -27.01
CA ARG A 749 -17.50 18.55 -28.23
C ARG A 749 -16.59 18.35 -29.45
N GLU A 750 -16.89 17.32 -30.23
CA GLU A 750 -16.20 17.11 -31.51
C GLU A 750 -16.72 18.06 -32.58
N LEU A 751 -15.80 18.62 -33.37
CA LEU A 751 -16.14 19.42 -34.54
C LEU A 751 -16.77 18.54 -35.63
N PRO A 752 -17.74 19.05 -36.41
CA PRO A 752 -18.39 18.28 -37.48
C PRO A 752 -17.43 17.80 -38.56
N THR A 753 -16.31 18.51 -38.76
CA THR A 753 -15.30 18.18 -39.75
C THR A 753 -13.93 18.01 -39.09
N ARG A 754 -13.18 17.01 -39.54
CA ARG A 754 -11.82 16.70 -39.02
C ARG A 754 -10.72 17.57 -39.63
N ASP A 755 -11.04 18.38 -40.63
CA ASP A 755 -10.09 19.29 -41.30
C ASP A 755 -9.89 20.62 -40.54
N ILE A 756 -10.71 20.91 -39.52
CA ILE A 756 -10.53 22.05 -38.61
C ILE A 756 -10.22 21.50 -37.22
N VAL A 757 -9.18 22.05 -36.58
CA VAL A 757 -8.82 21.72 -35.19
C VAL A 757 -8.61 23.00 -34.40
N VAL A 758 -9.19 23.04 -33.19
CA VAL A 758 -8.99 24.10 -32.20
C VAL A 758 -8.30 23.47 -30.99
N VAL A 759 -7.13 23.96 -30.63
CA VAL A 759 -6.36 23.48 -29.48
C VAL A 759 -6.36 24.57 -28.41
N ASN A 760 -7.07 24.34 -27.31
CA ASN A 760 -7.08 25.23 -26.17
C ASN A 760 -6.01 24.83 -25.15
N LEU A 761 -4.92 25.61 -25.08
CA LEU A 761 -3.83 25.37 -24.14
C LEU A 761 -4.21 25.65 -22.69
N ASN A 762 -5.30 26.38 -22.41
CA ASN A 762 -5.83 26.58 -21.05
C ASN A 762 -6.27 25.25 -20.38
N LEU A 763 -6.44 24.19 -21.17
CA LEU A 763 -6.82 22.85 -20.69
C LEU A 763 -5.61 21.94 -20.46
N ARG A 764 -4.39 22.42 -20.73
CA ARG A 764 -3.17 21.64 -20.54
C ARG A 764 -2.86 21.49 -19.05
N SER A 765 -2.57 20.28 -18.62
CA SER A 765 -1.93 20.03 -17.32
C SER A 765 -0.42 19.90 -17.48
N VAL A 766 0.34 20.78 -16.81
CA VAL A 766 1.81 20.76 -16.80
C VAL A 766 2.39 19.68 -15.87
N THR A 767 1.58 19.19 -14.94
CA THR A 767 1.90 18.14 -13.95
C THR A 767 1.50 16.74 -14.42
N ALA A 768 0.91 16.64 -15.62
CA ALA A 768 0.37 15.39 -16.13
C ALA A 768 1.42 14.34 -16.48
N GLY A 769 1.18 13.09 -16.07
CA GLY A 769 2.09 11.97 -16.32
C GLY A 769 3.19 11.80 -15.26
N GLY A 770 2.99 12.33 -14.06
CA GLY A 770 3.86 12.12 -12.90
C GLY A 770 5.30 12.53 -13.16
N ALA A 771 6.23 11.58 -13.03
CA ALA A 771 7.66 11.79 -13.27
C ALA A 771 7.99 12.27 -14.71
N THR A 772 7.12 11.99 -15.69
CA THR A 772 7.30 12.41 -17.10
C THR A 772 6.61 13.73 -17.42
N SER A 773 6.02 14.39 -16.43
CA SER A 773 5.31 15.65 -16.61
C SER A 773 6.19 16.74 -17.21
N ILE A 774 5.55 17.75 -17.83
CA ILE A 774 6.26 18.92 -18.35
C ILE A 774 7.05 19.58 -17.22
N PHE A 775 6.43 19.76 -16.05
CA PHE A 775 7.07 20.34 -14.87
C PHE A 775 8.34 19.57 -14.47
N SER A 776 8.23 18.25 -14.26
CA SER A 776 9.36 17.42 -13.83
C SER A 776 10.48 17.41 -14.86
N ARG A 777 10.15 17.28 -16.16
CA ARG A 777 11.14 17.32 -17.25
C ARG A 777 11.81 18.69 -17.37
N GLN A 778 11.07 19.79 -17.17
CA GLN A 778 11.61 21.15 -17.22
C GLN A 778 12.58 21.40 -16.05
N LEU A 779 12.22 20.97 -14.84
CA LEU A 779 13.10 21.05 -13.66
C LEU A 779 14.37 20.23 -13.88
N ARG A 780 14.22 18.97 -14.28
CA ARG A 780 15.34 18.06 -14.57
C ARG A 780 16.29 18.66 -15.60
N ARG A 781 15.75 19.22 -16.70
CA ARG A 781 16.56 19.86 -17.75
C ARG A 781 17.36 21.06 -17.23
N ILE A 782 16.83 21.81 -16.27
CA ILE A 782 17.53 22.94 -15.65
C ILE A 782 18.65 22.45 -14.73
N VAL A 783 18.42 21.43 -13.89
CA VAL A 783 19.40 20.98 -12.89
C VAL A 783 20.46 20.03 -13.45
N GLU A 784 20.16 19.26 -14.51
CA GLU A 784 21.12 18.36 -15.17
C GLU A 784 21.83 18.99 -16.36
N GLY A 785 21.34 20.12 -16.87
CA GLY A 785 21.92 20.78 -18.04
C GLY A 785 23.38 21.21 -17.83
N PRO A 786 24.11 21.55 -18.91
CA PRO A 786 25.54 21.87 -18.87
C PRO A 786 25.84 23.24 -18.21
N PHE A 787 24.92 23.77 -17.42
CA PHE A 787 24.93 25.11 -16.84
C PHE A 787 25.76 25.19 -15.55
N TRP A 788 26.08 24.06 -14.93
CA TRP A 788 26.57 24.00 -13.54
C TRP A 788 28.08 23.83 -13.39
N GLY A 789 28.82 23.72 -14.51
CA GLY A 789 30.29 23.57 -14.50
C GLY A 789 31.03 24.57 -13.58
N PRO A 790 30.73 25.89 -13.62
CA PRO A 790 31.38 26.87 -12.74
C PRO A 790 31.18 26.62 -11.24
N CYS A 791 30.12 25.91 -10.84
CA CYS A 791 29.84 25.61 -9.45
C CYS A 791 30.71 24.47 -8.90
N GLU A 792 31.28 23.63 -9.76
CA GLU A 792 32.10 22.48 -9.34
C GLU A 792 33.45 22.90 -8.77
N THR A 793 33.99 24.04 -9.21
CA THR A 793 35.25 24.63 -8.73
C THR A 793 35.04 25.85 -7.83
N CYS A 794 33.81 26.08 -7.34
CA CYS A 794 33.48 27.24 -6.51
C CYS A 794 33.88 27.01 -5.05
N ASP A 795 34.57 27.99 -4.44
CA ASP A 795 35.03 27.93 -3.05
C ASP A 795 33.88 27.82 -2.04
N HIS A 796 32.70 28.33 -2.39
CA HIS A 796 31.52 28.33 -1.53
C HIS A 796 30.64 27.09 -1.69
N ARG A 797 31.00 26.14 -2.57
CA ARG A 797 30.16 24.97 -2.94
C ARG A 797 29.56 24.25 -1.73
N ALA A 798 30.37 23.96 -0.71
CA ALA A 798 29.93 23.20 0.47
C ALA A 798 28.98 23.96 1.42
N ARG A 799 28.77 25.26 1.23
CA ARG A 799 27.86 26.07 2.07
C ARG A 799 26.86 26.88 1.24
N CYS A 800 26.87 26.73 -0.09
CA CYS A 800 26.05 27.51 -0.99
C CYS A 800 24.61 26.94 -1.05
N PRO A 801 23.58 27.70 -0.63
CA PRO A 801 22.19 27.24 -0.68
C PRO A 801 21.72 26.99 -2.12
N LEU A 802 22.19 27.78 -3.10
CA LEU A 802 21.80 27.59 -4.50
C LEU A 802 22.32 26.27 -5.07
N LYS A 803 23.57 25.91 -4.75
CA LYS A 803 24.16 24.62 -5.15
C LYS A 803 23.49 23.46 -4.43
N HIS A 804 23.19 23.61 -3.14
CA HIS A 804 22.41 22.63 -2.38
C HIS A 804 21.05 22.35 -3.03
N ASN A 805 20.31 23.39 -3.44
CA ASN A 805 19.02 23.23 -4.12
C ASN A 805 19.16 22.45 -5.42
N VAL A 806 20.12 22.84 -6.28
CA VAL A 806 20.36 22.17 -7.57
C VAL A 806 20.77 20.71 -7.37
N ASP A 807 21.70 20.44 -6.45
CA ASP A 807 22.19 19.09 -6.21
C ASP A 807 21.09 18.19 -5.62
N THR A 808 20.20 18.75 -4.81
CA THR A 808 19.04 18.02 -4.27
C THR A 808 18.18 17.43 -5.38
N PHE A 809 17.80 18.24 -6.37
CA PHE A 809 16.95 17.78 -7.46
C PHE A 809 17.71 17.00 -8.53
N ARG A 810 19.03 17.19 -8.63
CA ARG A 810 19.92 16.45 -9.53
C ARG A 810 20.28 15.06 -8.99
N ASP A 811 20.18 14.85 -7.68
CA ASP A 811 20.58 13.61 -7.03
C ASP A 811 19.82 12.39 -7.61
N PRO A 812 20.51 11.34 -8.08
CA PRO A 812 19.89 10.20 -8.76
C PRO A 812 19.14 9.26 -7.80
N THR A 813 19.35 9.37 -6.49
CA THR A 813 18.71 8.51 -5.49
C THR A 813 17.40 9.13 -5.02
N SER A 814 17.48 10.37 -4.54
CA SER A 814 16.39 11.03 -3.81
C SER A 814 15.78 12.21 -4.55
N GLY A 815 16.46 12.73 -5.58
CA GLY A 815 16.00 13.91 -6.32
C GLY A 815 14.65 13.75 -7.00
N ASP A 816 14.36 12.55 -7.52
CA ASP A 816 13.05 12.24 -8.12
C ASP A 816 11.92 12.26 -7.07
N ALA A 817 12.18 11.83 -5.84
CA ALA A 817 11.18 11.86 -4.77
C ALA A 817 10.89 13.29 -4.30
N VAL A 818 11.93 14.13 -4.19
CA VAL A 818 11.76 15.57 -3.89
C VAL A 818 11.03 16.28 -5.03
N THR A 819 11.37 15.95 -6.28
CA THR A 819 10.69 16.45 -7.49
C THR A 819 9.21 16.08 -7.49
N GLU A 820 8.88 14.85 -7.13
CA GLU A 820 7.49 14.39 -7.06
C GLU A 820 6.68 15.16 -6.01
N ARG A 821 7.25 15.36 -4.82
CA ARG A 821 6.61 16.15 -3.75
C ARG A 821 6.35 17.58 -4.19
N LEU A 822 7.31 18.19 -4.88
CA LEU A 822 7.15 19.51 -5.45
C LEU A 822 6.09 19.54 -6.56
N ARG A 823 6.09 18.54 -7.45
CA ARG A 823 5.08 18.38 -8.50
C ARG A 823 3.68 18.29 -7.92
N VAL A 824 3.49 17.58 -6.81
CA VAL A 824 2.20 17.47 -6.12
C VAL A 824 1.75 18.81 -5.54
N LEU A 825 2.65 19.60 -4.95
CA LEU A 825 2.30 20.97 -4.53
C LEU A 825 1.87 21.86 -5.70
N VAL A 826 2.49 21.69 -6.88
CA VAL A 826 2.08 22.37 -8.11
C VAL A 826 0.76 21.83 -8.64
N ASP A 827 0.50 20.52 -8.50
CA ASP A 827 -0.75 19.91 -8.94
C ASP A 827 -1.94 20.35 -8.08
N LEU A 828 -1.73 20.59 -6.79
CA LEU A 828 -2.72 21.22 -5.92
C LEU A 828 -3.19 22.59 -6.46
N VAL A 829 -2.29 23.38 -7.06
CA VAL A 829 -2.68 24.65 -7.70
C VAL A 829 -3.68 24.41 -8.85
N ARG A 830 -3.50 23.34 -9.63
CA ARG A 830 -4.45 22.92 -10.67
C ARG A 830 -5.79 22.49 -10.08
N LEU A 831 -5.77 21.62 -9.07
CA LEU A 831 -6.99 21.08 -8.44
C LEU A 831 -7.85 22.15 -7.76
N ARG A 832 -7.26 23.30 -7.38
CA ARG A 832 -8.00 24.46 -6.87
C ARG A 832 -8.70 25.30 -7.94
N ARG A 833 -8.37 25.12 -9.23
CA ARG A 833 -8.97 25.83 -10.38
C ARG A 833 -8.97 27.37 -10.35
N ARG A 834 -8.19 27.99 -9.47
CA ARG A 834 -8.13 29.46 -9.36
C ARG A 834 -7.34 30.11 -10.50
N ARG A 835 -6.31 29.43 -11.00
CA ARG A 835 -5.42 29.92 -12.06
C ARG A 835 -4.88 28.77 -12.91
N HIS A 836 -4.77 29.01 -14.22
CA HIS A 836 -4.08 28.12 -15.15
C HIS A 836 -2.57 28.43 -15.16
N LEU A 837 -1.73 27.40 -15.07
CA LEU A 837 -0.27 27.53 -15.09
C LEU A 837 0.26 27.46 -16.52
N THR A 838 0.82 28.57 -17.01
CA THR A 838 1.45 28.60 -18.33
C THR A 838 2.87 28.01 -18.29
N MET A 839 3.43 27.69 -19.47
CA MET A 839 4.84 27.29 -19.59
C MET A 839 5.82 28.34 -19.03
N ARG A 840 5.46 29.63 -19.13
CA ARG A 840 6.25 30.72 -18.52
C ARG A 840 6.18 30.65 -17.00
N ASP A 841 4.99 30.41 -16.45
CA ASP A 841 4.79 30.32 -15.00
C ASP A 841 5.57 29.14 -14.41
N VAL A 842 5.57 27.98 -15.07
CA VAL A 842 6.38 26.82 -14.68
C VAL A 842 7.87 27.17 -14.57
N ARG A 843 8.43 27.85 -15.57
CA ARG A 843 9.84 28.27 -15.55
C ARG A 843 10.12 29.30 -14.45
N SER A 844 9.21 30.24 -14.25
CA SER A 844 9.28 31.24 -13.19
C SER A 844 9.30 30.57 -11.81
N LEU A 845 8.38 29.64 -11.58
CA LEU A 845 8.27 28.84 -10.35
C LEU A 845 9.56 28.05 -10.08
N ILE A 846 10.09 27.33 -11.07
CA ILE A 846 11.34 26.58 -10.90
C ILE A 846 12.50 27.51 -10.54
N SER A 847 12.61 28.66 -11.21
CA SER A 847 13.63 29.67 -10.90
C SER A 847 13.48 30.20 -9.46
N HIS A 848 12.25 30.48 -9.04
CA HIS A 848 11.95 30.91 -7.67
C HIS A 848 12.32 29.86 -6.62
N ILE A 849 12.01 28.60 -6.86
CA ILE A 849 12.30 27.50 -5.92
C ILE A 849 13.82 27.28 -5.79
N LEU A 850 14.55 27.33 -6.91
CA LEU A 850 15.99 27.10 -6.90
C LEU A 850 16.79 28.30 -6.39
N PHE A 851 16.33 29.53 -6.67
CA PHE A 851 17.15 30.73 -6.46
C PHE A 851 16.49 31.85 -5.66
N ARG A 852 15.17 31.82 -5.45
CA ARG A 852 14.38 32.90 -4.86
C ARG A 852 14.61 34.21 -5.63
N ASP A 853 15.38 35.13 -5.05
CA ASP A 853 15.84 36.37 -5.69
C ASP A 853 17.36 36.58 -5.61
N ARG A 854 18.13 35.50 -5.35
CA ARG A 854 19.57 35.55 -5.01
C ARG A 854 20.47 35.17 -6.19
N GLU A 855 21.53 35.95 -6.39
CA GLU A 855 22.59 35.65 -7.36
C GLU A 855 23.90 35.18 -6.68
N CYS A 856 24.83 34.60 -7.44
CA CYS A 856 26.09 34.07 -6.88
C CYS A 856 26.90 35.13 -6.11
N SER A 857 26.81 36.41 -6.50
CA SER A 857 27.51 37.51 -5.82
C SER A 857 26.96 37.85 -4.44
N ASP A 858 25.74 37.40 -4.11
CA ASP A 858 25.14 37.62 -2.78
C ASP A 858 25.65 36.59 -1.75
N ILE A 859 26.15 35.45 -2.21
CA ILE A 859 26.49 34.28 -1.37
C ILE A 859 27.57 34.57 -0.32
N PRO A 860 28.69 35.27 -0.62
CA PRO A 860 29.69 35.58 0.40
C PRO A 860 29.10 36.41 1.55
N ALA A 861 28.33 37.45 1.24
CA ALA A 861 27.70 38.31 2.23
C ALA A 861 26.63 37.56 3.06
N LEU A 862 25.89 36.63 2.43
CA LEU A 862 24.94 35.76 3.12
C LEU A 862 25.63 34.80 4.09
N LEU A 863 26.79 34.23 3.71
CA LEU A 863 27.55 33.29 4.53
C LEU A 863 28.22 33.94 5.75
N ASP A 864 28.56 35.23 5.63
CA ASP A 864 29.14 36.03 6.71
C ASP A 864 28.08 36.67 7.62
N SER A 865 26.79 36.58 7.25
CA SER A 865 25.71 37.18 8.03
C SER A 865 25.43 36.39 9.32
N PRO A 866 25.25 37.07 10.47
CA PRO A 866 24.86 36.42 11.73
C PRO A 866 23.38 35.97 11.72
N GLU A 867 22.58 36.44 10.77
CA GLU A 867 21.15 36.14 10.64
C GLU A 867 20.92 34.86 9.81
N LEU A 868 20.79 33.73 10.51
CA LEU A 868 20.55 32.41 9.89
C LEU A 868 19.32 32.38 8.96
N LEU A 869 18.29 33.18 9.28
CA LEU A 869 17.03 33.22 8.54
C LEU A 869 17.22 33.53 7.05
N ASN A 870 18.11 34.47 6.72
CA ASN A 870 18.35 34.86 5.32
C ASN A 870 19.00 33.73 4.51
N LEU A 871 19.76 32.85 5.17
CA LEU A 871 20.40 31.73 4.51
C LEU A 871 19.43 30.56 4.34
N ILE A 872 18.64 30.26 5.37
CA ILE A 872 17.62 29.21 5.31
C ILE A 872 16.54 29.57 4.28
N ASP A 873 16.14 30.83 4.17
CA ASP A 873 15.11 31.28 3.21
C ASP A 873 15.51 31.06 1.73
N ALA A 874 16.82 30.92 1.45
CA ALA A 874 17.33 30.57 0.13
C ALA A 874 17.22 29.07 -0.19
N ALA A 875 16.86 28.21 0.77
CA ALA A 875 16.72 26.77 0.56
C ALA A 875 15.42 26.42 -0.18
N TYR A 876 15.45 25.40 -1.03
CA TYR A 876 14.33 25.04 -1.90
C TYR A 876 13.04 24.73 -1.14
N PHE A 877 13.15 24.12 0.05
CA PHE A 877 12.01 23.76 0.88
C PHE A 877 11.31 24.99 1.49
N GLN A 878 11.93 26.17 1.45
CA GLN A 878 11.28 27.44 1.77
C GLN A 878 10.54 28.05 0.58
N GLY A 879 10.71 27.50 -0.63
CA GLY A 879 10.05 27.94 -1.86
C GLY A 879 8.54 28.14 -1.72
N PRO A 880 7.78 27.19 -1.12
CA PRO A 880 6.33 27.32 -0.99
C PRO A 880 5.85 28.52 -0.16
N GLY A 881 6.35 28.75 1.06
CA GLY A 881 5.83 29.84 1.93
C GLY A 881 6.85 30.78 2.57
N GLY A 882 8.15 30.51 2.43
CA GLY A 882 9.23 31.33 2.97
C GLY A 882 9.29 31.46 4.48
N LEU A 883 10.34 32.13 4.94
CA LEU A 883 10.51 32.53 6.34
C LEU A 883 10.14 34.01 6.50
N GLY A 884 8.84 34.30 6.45
CA GLY A 884 8.34 35.62 6.84
C GLY A 884 8.37 36.70 5.75
N THR A 885 8.18 36.35 4.48
CA THR A 885 7.76 37.33 3.48
C THR A 885 6.39 37.89 3.90
N PRO A 886 6.26 39.21 4.15
CA PRO A 886 4.97 39.79 4.49
C PRO A 886 3.98 39.53 3.36
N VAL A 887 2.74 39.20 3.72
CA VAL A 887 1.59 39.26 2.81
C VAL A 887 1.63 40.62 2.11
N GLY A 888 1.83 40.62 0.79
CA GLY A 888 1.93 41.85 -0.02
C GLY A 888 3.34 42.38 -0.29
N SER A 889 4.41 41.69 0.08
CA SER A 889 5.73 41.97 -0.51
C SER A 889 5.70 41.57 -1.99
N ALA A 890 6.13 42.46 -2.88
CA ALA A 890 6.04 42.32 -4.33
C ALA A 890 7.01 41.27 -4.92
N LEU A 891 7.21 40.14 -4.24
CA LEU A 891 7.97 38.99 -4.73
C LEU A 891 7.01 38.00 -5.37
N GLU A 892 6.83 38.18 -6.69
CA GLU A 892 6.32 37.18 -7.63
C GLU A 892 4.86 36.71 -7.46
N ARG A 893 4.01 37.09 -8.42
CA ARG A 893 2.60 36.65 -8.55
C ARG A 893 2.39 35.13 -8.53
N ASN A 894 3.45 34.37 -8.83
CA ASN A 894 3.47 32.91 -8.84
C ASN A 894 3.96 32.31 -7.50
N ALA A 895 4.69 33.06 -6.67
CA ALA A 895 5.05 32.62 -5.33
C ALA A 895 3.82 32.52 -4.42
N ASP A 896 2.87 33.46 -4.55
CA ASP A 896 1.56 33.41 -3.89
C ASP A 896 0.84 32.06 -4.11
N LEU A 897 1.02 31.43 -5.28
CA LEU A 897 0.35 30.17 -5.62
C LEU A 897 0.87 28.98 -4.82
N LEU A 898 2.17 28.96 -4.50
CA LEU A 898 2.73 27.89 -3.68
C LEU A 898 2.56 28.16 -2.17
N THR A 899 2.44 29.43 -1.76
CA THR A 899 2.17 29.77 -0.35
C THR A 899 0.80 29.26 0.06
N GLU A 900 -0.12 29.33 -0.89
CA GLU A 900 -1.45 28.75 -0.81
C GLU A 900 -1.48 27.21 -0.63
N THR A 901 -0.37 26.51 -0.85
CA THR A 901 -0.22 25.05 -0.67
C THR A 901 0.84 24.68 0.37
N ASP A 902 1.22 25.63 1.23
CA ASP A 902 2.29 25.42 2.21
C ASP A 902 1.91 24.42 3.31
N VAL A 903 2.72 23.37 3.42
CA VAL A 903 2.61 22.30 4.42
C VAL A 903 2.92 22.77 5.85
N ALA A 904 3.53 23.95 6.01
CA ALA A 904 3.79 24.53 7.32
C ALA A 904 2.52 25.11 8.00
N ASP A 905 1.51 25.47 7.22
CA ASP A 905 0.32 26.17 7.73
C ASP A 905 -0.74 25.23 8.32
N VAL A 906 -0.61 23.92 8.09
CA VAL A 906 -1.56 22.92 8.58
C VAL A 906 -1.00 22.21 9.82
N SER A 907 -1.72 22.28 10.93
CA SER A 907 -1.30 21.61 12.17
C SER A 907 -1.45 20.09 12.05
N ASN A 908 -0.40 19.34 12.38
CA ASN A 908 -0.44 17.88 12.52
C ASN A 908 0.15 17.50 13.88
N PRO A 909 -0.67 17.38 14.94
CA PRO A 909 -0.18 17.28 16.32
C PRO A 909 0.81 16.14 16.56
N GLN A 910 0.65 15.00 15.88
CA GLN A 910 1.53 13.84 16.03
C GLN A 910 2.92 14.10 15.43
N ILE A 911 2.95 14.61 14.19
CA ILE A 911 4.20 14.95 13.51
C ILE A 911 4.88 16.14 14.21
N ASP A 912 4.11 17.17 14.57
CA ASP A 912 4.61 18.35 15.27
C ASP A 912 5.27 17.99 16.59
N TRP A 913 4.64 17.09 17.35
CA TRP A 913 5.20 16.58 18.59
C TRP A 913 6.49 15.79 18.34
N ALA A 914 6.52 14.89 17.36
CA ALA A 914 7.70 14.10 17.03
C ALA A 914 8.89 14.97 16.60
N LEU A 915 8.65 15.97 15.76
CA LEU A 915 9.65 16.93 15.30
C LEU A 915 10.21 17.76 16.46
N ALA A 916 9.36 18.27 17.36
CA ALA A 916 9.79 19.05 18.51
C ALA A 916 10.70 18.28 19.48
N HIS A 917 10.59 16.94 19.51
CA HIS A 917 11.35 16.06 20.41
C HIS A 917 12.50 15.32 19.70
N GLY A 918 12.81 15.64 18.44
CA GLY A 918 13.88 14.99 17.68
C GLY A 918 13.61 13.50 17.40
N SER A 919 12.35 13.07 17.48
CA SER A 919 11.89 11.71 17.14
C SER A 919 11.12 11.69 15.83
N GLY A 920 11.42 12.64 14.94
CA GLY A 920 10.77 12.80 13.65
C GLY A 920 11.06 11.65 12.67
N PRO A 921 10.35 11.61 11.52
CA PRO A 921 10.60 10.63 10.47
C PRO A 921 12.05 10.65 10.00
N LEU A 922 12.55 9.49 9.56
CA LEU A 922 13.88 9.38 8.95
C LEU A 922 13.95 10.24 7.69
N ARG A 923 15.06 10.95 7.50
CA ARG A 923 15.34 11.74 6.29
C ARG A 923 15.99 10.85 5.22
N MET A 924 15.71 11.16 3.95
CA MET A 924 16.36 10.64 2.75
C MET A 924 17.85 10.99 2.77
N ARG A 925 18.64 10.21 2.03
CA ARG A 925 20.07 10.50 1.81
C ARG A 925 20.27 11.01 0.39
N PHE A 926 21.23 11.90 0.21
CA PHE A 926 21.56 12.52 -1.07
C PHE A 926 23.06 12.33 -1.37
N PRO A 927 23.47 11.20 -1.97
CA PRO A 927 24.88 10.88 -2.22
C PRO A 927 25.63 11.93 -3.06
N ASP A 928 24.95 12.55 -4.03
CA ASP A 928 25.58 13.52 -4.95
C ASP A 928 25.45 14.97 -4.47
N ARG A 929 24.76 15.19 -3.35
CA ARG A 929 24.58 16.51 -2.74
C ARG A 929 25.87 16.96 -2.06
N SER A 930 26.40 18.10 -2.48
CA SER A 930 27.70 18.57 -1.97
C SER A 930 27.72 18.93 -0.48
N SER A 931 26.56 19.16 0.14
CA SER A 931 26.41 19.53 1.55
C SER A 931 24.94 19.56 1.98
N ASP A 932 24.67 19.23 3.25
CA ASP A 932 23.38 19.39 3.92
C ASP A 932 23.27 20.69 4.73
N TYR A 933 24.17 21.66 4.50
CA TYR A 933 24.29 22.88 5.30
C TYR A 933 22.97 23.64 5.56
N PRO A 934 22.08 23.88 4.58
CA PRO A 934 20.79 24.51 4.88
C PRO A 934 19.90 23.71 5.85
N SER A 935 19.96 22.37 5.81
CA SER A 935 19.24 21.49 6.74
C SER A 935 19.85 21.56 8.14
N GLU A 936 21.18 21.60 8.25
CA GLU A 936 21.88 21.78 9.53
C GLU A 936 21.52 23.12 10.20
N LEU A 937 21.37 24.19 9.41
CA LEU A 937 20.97 25.50 9.92
C LEU A 937 19.55 25.53 10.50
N VAL A 938 18.62 24.70 9.99
CA VAL A 938 17.29 24.56 10.58
C VAL A 938 17.38 23.98 11.99
N ASP A 939 18.22 22.95 12.17
CA ASP A 939 18.45 22.32 13.46
C ASP A 939 19.16 23.29 14.43
N GLU A 940 20.15 24.05 13.95
CA GLU A 940 20.81 25.11 14.73
C GLU A 940 19.82 26.21 15.15
N MET A 941 18.94 26.64 14.25
CA MET A 941 17.92 27.64 14.54
C MET A 941 16.95 27.17 15.64
N GLY A 942 16.56 25.90 15.61
CA GLY A 942 15.77 25.27 16.67
C GLY A 942 16.49 25.26 18.03
N GLN A 943 17.80 25.01 18.03
CA GLN A 943 18.61 25.07 19.26
C GLN A 943 18.71 26.50 19.81
N ARG A 944 18.96 27.50 18.94
CA ARG A 944 19.04 28.93 19.32
C ARG A 944 17.71 29.47 19.85
N ALA A 945 16.57 28.92 19.39
CA ALA A 945 15.26 29.30 19.90
C ALA A 945 15.04 28.91 21.37
N GLY A 946 15.79 27.93 21.89
CA GLY A 946 15.65 27.42 23.25
C GLY A 946 14.40 26.56 23.48
N ARG A 947 14.21 26.07 24.70
CA ARG A 947 13.05 25.27 25.13
C ARG A 947 12.43 25.82 26.41
N GLY A 948 11.13 25.58 26.62
CA GLY A 948 10.43 25.99 27.84
C GLY A 948 10.01 27.46 27.86
N TYR A 949 9.80 28.02 29.05
CA TYR A 949 9.26 29.38 29.25
C TYR A 949 10.17 30.52 28.75
N GLU A 950 11.47 30.26 28.61
CA GLU A 950 12.46 31.25 28.15
C GLU A 950 12.72 31.17 26.63
N ALA A 951 12.00 30.31 25.90
CA ALA A 951 12.18 30.15 24.47
C ALA A 951 11.78 31.42 23.71
N ASN A 952 12.57 31.77 22.68
CA ASN A 952 12.16 32.77 21.71
C ASN A 952 11.04 32.20 20.84
N THR A 953 9.79 32.50 21.20
CA THR A 953 8.60 31.92 20.58
C THR A 953 8.51 32.20 19.08
N THR A 954 9.00 33.35 18.62
CA THR A 954 9.00 33.71 17.20
C THR A 954 10.01 32.87 16.43
N LEU A 955 11.24 32.78 16.93
CA LEU A 955 12.28 31.96 16.31
C LEU A 955 11.92 30.46 16.33
N ALA A 956 11.31 30.00 17.42
CA ALA A 956 10.83 28.61 17.55
C ALA A 956 9.76 28.28 16.51
N ARG A 957 8.78 29.18 16.27
CA ARG A 957 7.76 28.99 15.23
C ARG A 957 8.38 28.93 13.84
N LEU A 958 9.29 29.86 13.52
CA LEU A 958 9.99 29.88 12.23
C LEU A 958 10.84 28.61 12.02
N ALA A 959 11.56 28.16 13.05
CA ALA A 959 12.32 26.91 13.02
C ALA A 959 11.42 25.70 12.79
N HIS A 960 10.28 25.67 13.47
CA HIS A 960 9.31 24.59 13.33
C HIS A 960 8.69 24.56 11.94
N SER A 961 8.27 25.70 11.39
CA SER A 961 7.76 25.80 10.01
C SER A 961 8.81 25.34 8.99
N ALA A 962 10.07 25.77 9.14
CA ALA A 962 11.17 25.31 8.30
C ALA A 962 11.38 23.79 8.39
N LEU A 963 11.37 23.25 9.60
CA LEU A 963 11.55 21.82 9.85
C LEU A 963 10.39 21.00 9.29
N ARG A 964 9.15 21.50 9.35
CA ARG A 964 7.98 20.86 8.73
C ARG A 964 8.14 20.78 7.21
N ARG A 965 8.53 21.88 6.56
CA ARG A 965 8.76 21.89 5.10
C ARG A 965 9.91 20.96 4.70
N LEU A 966 11.03 21.02 5.41
CA LEU A 966 12.16 20.09 5.21
C LEU A 966 11.73 18.63 5.37
N THR A 967 10.96 18.32 6.42
CA THR A 967 10.45 16.98 6.68
C THR A 967 9.49 16.51 5.59
N PHE A 968 8.61 17.37 5.10
CA PHE A 968 7.76 17.06 3.95
C PHE A 968 8.59 16.66 2.75
N PHE A 969 9.60 17.48 2.39
CA PHE A 969 10.42 17.25 1.20
C PHE A 969 11.42 16.12 1.34
N GLU A 970 11.94 15.82 2.53
CA GLU A 970 13.07 14.90 2.71
C GLU A 970 12.78 13.69 3.58
N ARG A 971 11.57 13.45 4.11
CA ARG A 971 11.31 12.19 4.83
C ARG A 971 11.40 10.97 3.89
N SER A 972 11.80 9.81 4.38
CA SER A 972 12.05 8.61 3.55
C SER A 972 10.82 7.74 3.26
N ASP A 973 9.71 7.98 3.97
CA ASP A 973 8.47 7.20 3.88
C ASP A 973 7.34 8.00 3.21
N ASP A 974 6.22 7.33 2.90
CA ASP A 974 5.03 7.91 2.25
C ASP A 974 4.16 8.82 3.15
N GLY A 975 4.50 8.96 4.43
CA GLY A 975 3.73 9.81 5.35
C GLY A 975 3.83 11.31 5.05
N TRP A 976 4.64 11.72 4.04
CA TRP A 976 4.66 13.09 3.52
C TRP A 976 3.32 13.49 2.93
N TYR A 977 2.57 12.54 2.35
CA TYR A 977 1.29 12.84 1.73
C TYR A 977 0.28 13.34 2.77
N ASP A 978 0.30 12.78 3.98
CA ASP A 978 -0.60 13.17 5.07
C ASP A 978 -0.19 14.52 5.72
N MET A 979 0.91 15.13 5.27
CA MET A 979 1.32 16.49 5.63
C MET A 979 0.79 17.55 4.65
N LEU A 980 0.17 17.14 3.53
CA LEU A 980 -0.46 18.05 2.58
C LEU A 980 -1.63 18.80 3.23
N PRO A 981 -1.96 20.02 2.76
CA PRO A 981 -2.93 20.87 3.42
C PRO A 981 -4.40 20.44 3.27
N TYR A 982 -4.69 19.39 2.49
CA TYR A 982 -6.04 18.93 2.18
C TYR A 982 -6.25 17.49 2.65
N GLN A 983 -7.18 17.30 3.61
CA GLN A 983 -7.44 15.98 4.17
C GLN A 983 -8.20 15.08 3.19
N ARG A 984 -9.11 15.67 2.41
CA ARG A 984 -9.94 14.97 1.43
C ARG A 984 -9.26 14.73 0.08
N LEU A 985 -7.97 15.06 -0.05
CA LEU A 985 -7.24 14.96 -1.32
C LEU A 985 -7.26 13.54 -1.91
N ARG A 986 -6.96 12.51 -1.11
CA ARG A 986 -6.95 11.12 -1.59
C ARG A 986 -8.31 10.68 -2.12
N GLU A 987 -9.38 11.05 -1.43
CA GLU A 987 -10.74 10.69 -1.82
C GLU A 987 -11.17 11.43 -3.08
N PHE A 988 -10.77 12.70 -3.21
CA PHE A 988 -11.00 13.50 -4.40
C PHE A 988 -10.26 12.91 -5.61
N GLU A 989 -8.97 12.59 -5.47
CA GLU A 989 -8.17 11.93 -6.50
C GLU A 989 -8.74 10.57 -6.89
N ALA A 990 -9.16 9.75 -5.91
CA ALA A 990 -9.79 8.46 -6.17
C ALA A 990 -11.11 8.59 -6.94
N ALA A 991 -11.90 9.62 -6.65
CA ALA A 991 -13.15 9.87 -7.37
C ALA A 991 -12.93 10.43 -8.77
N LEU A 992 -11.85 11.18 -8.99
CA LEU A 992 -11.41 11.58 -10.31
C LEU A 992 -11.01 10.36 -11.14
N GLN A 993 -10.24 9.41 -10.58
CA GLN A 993 -9.86 8.17 -11.25
C GLN A 993 -11.10 7.29 -11.51
N GLY A 994 -11.67 7.40 -12.71
CA GLY A 994 -13.05 7.00 -13.02
C GLY A 994 -13.47 5.51 -12.85
N SER A 995 -12.61 4.65 -12.30
CA SER A 995 -12.87 3.23 -11.99
C SER A 995 -13.55 2.99 -10.63
N ASP A 996 -13.50 3.92 -9.67
CA ASP A 996 -14.16 3.75 -8.36
C ASP A 996 -15.55 4.41 -8.33
N GLU A 997 -16.54 3.72 -8.88
CA GLU A 997 -17.96 4.13 -8.83
C GLU A 997 -18.48 4.19 -7.38
N GLY A 998 -17.86 3.44 -6.46
CA GLY A 998 -18.16 3.46 -5.04
C GLY A 998 -17.75 4.79 -4.38
N ALA A 999 -16.55 5.30 -4.69
CA ALA A 999 -16.07 6.59 -4.19
C ALA A 999 -16.97 7.74 -4.63
N ARG A 1000 -17.33 7.81 -5.92
CA ARG A 1000 -18.27 8.83 -6.42
C ARG A 1000 -19.64 8.75 -5.75
N GLY A 1001 -20.13 7.52 -5.53
CA GLY A 1001 -21.39 7.30 -4.83
C GLY A 1001 -21.39 7.78 -3.37
N ARG A 1002 -20.25 7.64 -2.68
CA ARG A 1002 -20.04 8.17 -1.31
C ARG A 1002 -19.97 9.69 -1.30
N LEU A 1003 -19.08 10.28 -2.10
CA LEU A 1003 -18.90 11.73 -2.17
C LEU A 1003 -20.19 12.45 -2.57
N ARG A 1004 -20.95 11.94 -3.55
CA ARG A 1004 -22.25 12.52 -3.92
C ARG A 1004 -23.19 12.65 -2.73
N LYS A 1005 -23.28 11.62 -1.88
CA LYS A 1005 -24.14 11.65 -0.69
C LYS A 1005 -23.63 12.66 0.34
N GLU A 1006 -22.32 12.71 0.53
CA GLU A 1006 -21.69 13.64 1.47
C GLU A 1006 -21.86 15.10 1.06
N ILE A 1007 -21.71 15.41 -0.23
CA ILE A 1007 -21.94 16.75 -0.78
C ILE A 1007 -23.40 17.16 -0.58
N ILE A 1008 -24.36 16.30 -0.94
CA ILE A 1008 -25.79 16.55 -0.74
C ILE A 1008 -26.11 16.80 0.74
N GLN A 1009 -25.50 16.01 1.61
CA GLN A 1009 -25.66 16.16 3.06
C GLN A 1009 -25.08 17.48 3.55
N ALA A 1010 -23.85 17.82 3.16
CA ALA A 1010 -23.15 19.04 3.57
C ALA A 1010 -23.93 20.29 3.17
N VAL A 1011 -24.39 20.36 1.91
CA VAL A 1011 -25.18 21.51 1.43
C VAL A 1011 -26.52 21.61 2.19
N SER A 1012 -27.19 20.49 2.47
CA SER A 1012 -28.46 20.52 3.22
C SER A 1012 -28.28 20.99 4.66
N VAL A 1013 -27.20 20.56 5.32
CA VAL A 1013 -26.85 21.01 6.69
C VAL A 1013 -26.52 22.50 6.68
N TYR A 1014 -25.74 22.96 5.70
CA TYR A 1014 -25.40 24.37 5.52
C TYR A 1014 -26.64 25.26 5.35
N GLU A 1015 -27.65 24.79 4.62
CA GLU A 1015 -28.93 25.48 4.45
C GLU A 1015 -29.80 25.50 5.73
N GLY A 1016 -29.33 24.86 6.82
CA GLY A 1016 -29.93 24.92 8.14
C GLY A 1016 -30.91 23.80 8.43
N LEU A 1017 -30.79 22.65 7.77
CA LEU A 1017 -31.58 21.46 8.05
C LEU A 1017 -31.14 20.82 9.40
N PRO A 1018 -32.04 20.64 10.38
CA PRO A 1018 -31.65 20.20 11.73
C PRO A 1018 -31.37 18.68 11.83
N SER A 1019 -31.81 17.86 10.87
CA SER A 1019 -31.64 16.40 10.90
C SER A 1019 -30.78 15.89 9.74
N VAL A 1020 -29.66 15.26 10.10
CA VAL A 1020 -28.73 14.60 9.17
C VAL A 1020 -29.38 13.41 8.45
N GLU A 1021 -30.32 12.70 9.09
CA GLU A 1021 -31.02 11.57 8.49
C GLU A 1021 -31.87 11.99 7.28
N LEU A 1022 -32.50 13.17 7.36
CA LEU A 1022 -33.27 13.74 6.25
C LEU A 1022 -32.37 14.15 5.08
N ALA A 1023 -31.14 14.59 5.36
CA ALA A 1023 -30.14 14.99 4.37
C ALA A 1023 -29.53 13.80 3.59
N THR A 1024 -29.76 12.56 4.05
CA THR A 1024 -29.12 11.36 3.45
C THR A 1024 -29.73 10.99 2.09
N ASN A 1025 -30.99 11.36 1.84
CA ASN A 1025 -31.78 10.92 0.69
C ASN A 1025 -32.26 12.05 -0.24
N ALA A 1026 -32.02 13.30 0.12
CA ALA A 1026 -32.41 14.46 -0.68
C ALA A 1026 -31.55 15.68 -0.33
N LEU A 1027 -31.37 16.56 -1.30
CA LEU A 1027 -30.84 17.90 -1.12
C LEU A 1027 -31.97 18.84 -0.71
N TRP A 1028 -31.75 19.62 0.34
CA TRP A 1028 -32.72 20.55 0.89
C TRP A 1028 -32.19 21.98 0.78
N LEU A 1029 -32.93 22.87 0.12
CA LEU A 1029 -32.55 24.27 -0.07
C LEU A 1029 -33.58 25.21 0.56
N THR A 1030 -33.14 26.22 1.32
CA THR A 1030 -34.03 27.23 1.88
C THR A 1030 -34.55 28.18 0.80
N THR A 1031 -35.84 28.56 0.86
CA THR A 1031 -36.46 29.44 -0.14
C THR A 1031 -36.49 30.91 0.25
N ASP A 1032 -36.38 31.25 1.53
CA ASP A 1032 -36.35 32.64 2.03
C ASP A 1032 -35.63 32.72 3.39
N GLU A 1033 -34.79 33.73 3.57
CA GLU A 1033 -34.27 34.17 4.87
C GLU A 1033 -35.05 35.41 5.33
N THR A 1034 -36.12 35.25 6.10
CA THR A 1034 -36.60 36.36 6.93
C THR A 1034 -35.83 36.35 8.25
N PRO A 1035 -34.97 37.35 8.55
CA PRO A 1035 -34.27 37.41 9.83
C PRO A 1035 -35.30 37.48 10.96
N GLY A 1036 -35.32 36.47 11.84
CA GLY A 1036 -36.24 36.39 12.98
C GLY A 1036 -37.57 35.65 12.75
N GLY A 1037 -37.75 34.97 11.61
CA GLY A 1037 -38.91 34.08 11.40
C GLY A 1037 -38.76 32.75 12.14
N GLU A 1038 -39.78 32.35 12.91
CA GLU A 1038 -39.82 31.04 13.61
C GLU A 1038 -39.96 29.84 12.65
N LEU A 1039 -40.30 30.07 11.37
CA LEU A 1039 -40.54 29.02 10.38
C LEU A 1039 -39.60 29.17 9.19
N ARG A 1040 -38.87 28.09 8.86
CA ARG A 1040 -38.04 27.95 7.66
C ARG A 1040 -38.72 27.08 6.63
N CYS A 1041 -38.67 27.47 5.36
CA CYS A 1041 -39.25 26.71 4.25
C CYS A 1041 -38.12 26.12 3.39
N PHE A 1042 -38.16 24.81 3.20
CA PHE A 1042 -37.19 24.05 2.41
C PHE A 1042 -37.85 23.46 1.16
N ARG A 1043 -37.15 23.52 0.03
CA ARG A 1043 -37.46 22.74 -1.17
C ARG A 1043 -36.64 21.46 -1.16
N ARG A 1044 -37.31 20.34 -1.47
CA ARG A 1044 -36.70 19.02 -1.53
C ARG A 1044 -36.34 18.62 -2.96
N PHE A 1045 -35.11 18.18 -3.16
CA PHE A 1045 -34.62 17.60 -4.41
C PHE A 1045 -34.09 16.17 -4.15
N PRO A 1046 -34.71 15.11 -4.71
CA PRO A 1046 -34.28 13.73 -4.45
C PRO A 1046 -32.84 13.45 -4.86
N SER A 1047 -32.09 12.69 -4.04
CA SER A 1047 -30.68 12.37 -4.34
C SER A 1047 -30.50 11.56 -5.64
N SER A 1048 -31.52 10.81 -6.05
CA SER A 1048 -31.56 10.09 -7.34
C SER A 1048 -31.57 11.02 -8.57
N GLY A 1049 -31.92 12.29 -8.37
CA GLY A 1049 -31.88 13.32 -9.42
C GLY A 1049 -30.48 13.87 -9.66
N PHE A 1050 -29.48 13.48 -8.86
CA PHE A 1050 -28.11 13.97 -8.95
C PHE A 1050 -27.14 12.88 -9.40
N ASP A 1051 -26.21 13.30 -10.25
CA ASP A 1051 -25.11 12.48 -10.74
C ASP A 1051 -23.80 13.23 -10.49
N LEU A 1052 -22.74 12.50 -10.13
CA LEU A 1052 -21.42 13.08 -9.89
C LEU A 1052 -20.49 12.61 -11.00
N ARG A 1053 -20.14 13.53 -11.90
CA ARG A 1053 -19.40 13.24 -13.12
C ARG A 1053 -17.97 13.72 -13.00
N VAL A 1054 -17.08 12.98 -13.63
CA VAL A 1054 -15.71 13.43 -13.85
C VAL A 1054 -15.69 14.19 -15.16
N VAL A 1055 -15.34 15.47 -15.12
CA VAL A 1055 -15.18 16.26 -16.34
C VAL A 1055 -13.77 16.04 -16.86
N LYS A 1056 -13.69 15.46 -18.07
CA LYS A 1056 -12.41 15.20 -18.71
C LYS A 1056 -12.07 16.35 -19.66
N SER A 1057 -11.08 17.14 -19.28
CA SER A 1057 -10.42 18.07 -20.19
C SER A 1057 -9.50 17.26 -21.12
N SER A 1058 -10.01 16.68 -22.21
CA SER A 1058 -9.16 15.90 -23.13
C SER A 1058 -9.13 16.49 -24.53
N GLY A 1059 -7.91 16.69 -25.03
CA GLY A 1059 -7.62 16.89 -26.44
C GLY A 1059 -6.45 15.99 -26.86
N PRO A 1060 -6.43 15.47 -28.11
CA PRO A 1060 -5.40 14.54 -28.57
C PRO A 1060 -4.00 15.15 -28.62
N TYR A 1061 -3.90 16.48 -28.65
CA TYR A 1061 -2.65 17.22 -28.84
C TYR A 1061 -2.12 17.91 -27.57
N ILE A 1062 -2.74 17.65 -26.40
CA ILE A 1062 -2.34 18.26 -25.13
C ILE A 1062 -2.20 17.22 -24.01
N GLU A 1063 -1.30 17.52 -23.08
CA GLU A 1063 -1.18 16.85 -21.80
C GLU A 1063 -2.44 17.11 -20.99
N SER A 1064 -3.20 16.06 -20.70
CA SER A 1064 -4.51 16.15 -20.06
C SER A 1064 -4.58 15.20 -18.87
N GLU A 1065 -5.18 15.70 -17.79
CA GLU A 1065 -5.53 14.94 -16.60
C GLU A 1065 -6.96 15.26 -16.18
N LEU A 1066 -7.48 14.50 -15.22
CA LEU A 1066 -8.83 14.70 -14.70
C LEU A 1066 -8.77 15.87 -13.73
N ASP A 1067 -9.52 16.93 -14.03
CA ASP A 1067 -9.34 18.23 -13.39
C ASP A 1067 -10.32 18.48 -12.25
N HIS A 1068 -11.58 18.04 -12.38
CA HIS A 1068 -12.62 18.31 -11.40
C HIS A 1068 -13.81 17.37 -11.50
N LEU A 1069 -14.62 17.42 -10.45
CA LEU A 1069 -15.91 16.74 -10.35
C LEU A 1069 -17.03 17.75 -10.60
N GLU A 1070 -18.08 17.33 -11.26
CA GLU A 1070 -19.28 18.12 -11.50
C GLU A 1070 -20.49 17.38 -10.94
N LEU A 1071 -21.21 18.00 -10.00
CA LEU A 1071 -22.49 17.51 -9.53
C LEU A 1071 -23.59 18.06 -10.43
N VAL A 1072 -24.25 17.17 -11.18
CA VAL A 1072 -25.27 17.52 -12.17
C VAL A 1072 -26.64 17.06 -11.72
N HIS A 1073 -27.61 17.96 -11.74
CA HIS A 1073 -29.02 17.63 -11.58
C HIS A 1073 -29.68 17.31 -12.92
N GLN A 1074 -30.66 16.40 -12.94
CA GLN A 1074 -31.43 16.04 -14.15
C GLN A 1074 -32.09 17.24 -14.84
N GLY A 1075 -32.44 18.29 -14.10
CA GLY A 1075 -32.98 19.53 -14.66
C GLY A 1075 -31.92 20.51 -15.19
N GLY A 1076 -30.64 20.11 -15.27
CA GLY A 1076 -29.56 20.88 -15.89
C GLY A 1076 -28.78 21.83 -14.97
N ALA A 1077 -29.10 21.90 -13.67
CA ALA A 1077 -28.30 22.64 -12.70
C ALA A 1077 -26.97 21.92 -12.43
N ARG A 1078 -25.86 22.67 -12.33
CA ARG A 1078 -24.50 22.12 -12.24
C ARG A 1078 -23.71 22.81 -11.13
N LEU A 1079 -22.96 22.02 -10.37
CA LEU A 1079 -22.03 22.50 -9.35
C LEU A 1079 -20.65 21.92 -9.64
N ASP A 1080 -19.72 22.80 -10.00
CA ASP A 1080 -18.30 22.47 -10.15
C ASP A 1080 -17.66 22.34 -8.76
N LEU A 1081 -16.98 21.21 -8.53
CA LEU A 1081 -16.32 20.88 -7.27
C LEU A 1081 -14.81 20.86 -7.49
N ASP A 1082 -14.14 21.86 -6.93
CA ASP A 1082 -12.69 21.88 -6.74
C ASP A 1082 -12.32 21.33 -5.35
N ILE A 1083 -11.03 21.15 -5.09
CA ILE A 1083 -10.55 20.62 -3.81
C ILE A 1083 -10.85 21.55 -2.62
N ASP A 1084 -10.85 22.87 -2.85
CA ASP A 1084 -11.14 23.86 -1.81
C ASP A 1084 -12.60 23.76 -1.35
N LEU A 1085 -13.55 23.70 -2.30
CA LEU A 1085 -14.98 23.58 -2.01
C LEU A 1085 -15.28 22.24 -1.31
N MET A 1086 -14.60 21.16 -1.70
CA MET A 1086 -14.75 19.88 -1.01
C MET A 1086 -14.33 19.94 0.46
N GLU A 1087 -13.20 20.57 0.76
CA GLU A 1087 -12.72 20.76 2.12
C GLU A 1087 -13.67 21.66 2.94
N VAL A 1088 -14.19 22.73 2.32
CA VAL A 1088 -15.20 23.60 2.95
C VAL A 1088 -16.49 22.85 3.25
N LEU A 1089 -17.02 22.06 2.29
CA LEU A 1089 -18.24 21.28 2.49
C LEU A 1089 -18.11 20.29 3.65
N ASP A 1090 -16.94 19.69 3.83
CA ASP A 1090 -16.70 18.77 4.95
C ASP A 1090 -16.73 19.51 6.29
N ARG A 1091 -16.07 20.68 6.39
CA ARG A 1091 -16.12 21.52 7.59
C ARG A 1091 -17.54 22.01 7.88
N LEU A 1092 -18.29 22.39 6.85
CA LEU A 1092 -19.69 22.83 6.99
C LEU A 1092 -20.56 21.73 7.60
N LYS A 1093 -20.34 20.47 7.21
CA LYS A 1093 -21.02 19.30 7.79
C LYS A 1093 -20.72 19.13 9.28
N GLU A 1094 -19.54 19.56 9.75
CA GLU A 1094 -19.15 19.56 11.16
C GLU A 1094 -19.67 20.79 11.94
N GLY A 1095 -20.42 21.69 11.27
CA GLY A 1095 -20.98 22.89 11.88
C GLY A 1095 -20.09 24.13 11.77
N TYR A 1096 -19.07 24.10 10.90
CA TYR A 1096 -18.30 25.30 10.56
C TYR A 1096 -19.22 26.36 9.94
N VAL A 1097 -19.02 27.62 10.33
CA VAL A 1097 -19.71 28.77 9.73
C VAL A 1097 -18.65 29.66 9.11
N PRO A 1098 -18.60 29.77 7.77
CA PRO A 1098 -17.58 30.56 7.08
C PRO A 1098 -17.76 32.05 7.41
N SER A 1099 -16.65 32.76 7.51
CA SER A 1099 -16.68 34.22 7.63
C SER A 1099 -17.24 34.87 6.36
N PRO A 1100 -17.73 36.12 6.42
CA PRO A 1100 -18.21 36.83 5.23
C PRO A 1100 -17.17 37.00 4.12
N GLU A 1101 -15.87 36.97 4.45
CA GLU A 1101 -14.78 37.04 3.48
C GLU A 1101 -14.52 35.68 2.80
N GLU A 1102 -14.52 34.59 3.58
CA GLU A 1102 -14.41 33.22 3.06
C GLU A 1102 -15.62 32.85 2.18
N GLY A 1103 -16.82 33.27 2.59
CA GLY A 1103 -18.05 33.00 1.85
C GLY A 1103 -18.10 33.65 0.46
N ARG A 1104 -17.51 34.85 0.28
CA ARG A 1104 -17.55 35.57 -1.01
C ARG A 1104 -16.72 34.93 -2.13
N GLY A 1105 -15.75 34.08 -1.79
CA GLY A 1105 -14.89 33.42 -2.78
C GLY A 1105 -15.41 32.05 -3.20
N PHE A 1106 -15.67 31.18 -2.23
CA PHE A 1106 -15.96 29.76 -2.49
C PHE A 1106 -17.44 29.45 -2.74
N LEU A 1107 -18.35 30.21 -2.12
CA LEU A 1107 -19.77 29.89 -2.17
C LEU A 1107 -20.47 30.45 -3.41
N VAL A 1108 -19.78 31.23 -4.25
CA VAL A 1108 -20.37 31.79 -5.48
C VAL A 1108 -20.89 30.69 -6.41
N ASN A 1109 -20.13 29.61 -6.60
CA ASN A 1109 -20.56 28.45 -7.39
C ASN A 1109 -21.75 27.74 -6.75
N LEU A 1110 -21.76 27.64 -5.43
CA LEU A 1110 -22.86 27.05 -4.67
C LEU A 1110 -24.14 27.89 -4.77
N ASP A 1111 -24.02 29.22 -4.69
CA ASP A 1111 -25.12 30.16 -4.84
C ASP A 1111 -25.70 30.14 -6.26
N LEU A 1112 -24.84 30.09 -7.28
CA LEU A 1112 -25.27 29.94 -8.68
C LEU A 1112 -26.05 28.63 -8.86
N PHE A 1113 -25.52 27.52 -8.35
CA PHE A 1113 -26.17 26.21 -8.39
C PHE A 1113 -27.51 26.21 -7.65
N LYS A 1114 -27.57 26.82 -6.46
CA LYS A 1114 -28.80 27.00 -5.68
C LYS A 1114 -29.85 27.76 -6.48
N ASN A 1115 -29.47 28.89 -7.09
CA ASN A 1115 -30.37 29.70 -7.91
C ASN A 1115 -30.89 28.91 -9.14
N GLN A 1116 -30.02 28.14 -9.80
CA GLN A 1116 -30.43 27.26 -10.91
C GLN A 1116 -31.41 26.18 -10.48
N LEU A 1117 -31.23 25.58 -9.29
CA LEU A 1117 -32.15 24.59 -8.73
C LEU A 1117 -33.48 25.20 -8.29
N LEU A 1118 -33.44 26.36 -7.63
CA LEU A 1118 -34.65 27.06 -7.17
C LEU A 1118 -35.50 27.61 -8.32
N ALA A 1119 -34.90 27.85 -9.50
CA ALA A 1119 -35.62 28.19 -10.72
C ALA A 1119 -36.42 27.01 -11.30
N GLN A 1120 -36.20 25.78 -10.84
CA GLN A 1120 -36.94 24.59 -11.28
C GLN A 1120 -38.28 24.46 -10.57
N PRO A 1121 -39.31 23.92 -11.23
CA PRO A 1121 -40.62 23.70 -10.60
C PRO A 1121 -40.49 22.72 -9.43
N ALA A 1122 -40.84 23.17 -8.22
CA ALA A 1122 -40.76 22.37 -7.01
C ALA A 1122 -41.98 21.44 -6.89
N MET A 1123 -41.74 20.15 -6.61
CA MET A 1123 -42.80 19.16 -6.38
C MET A 1123 -43.20 19.05 -4.89
N GLU A 1124 -42.29 19.37 -3.96
CA GLU A 1124 -42.51 19.26 -2.51
C GLU A 1124 -41.81 20.41 -1.73
N LEU A 1125 -42.53 21.05 -0.80
CA LEU A 1125 -42.01 22.02 0.17
C LEU A 1125 -42.12 21.46 1.59
N PHE A 1126 -41.21 21.85 2.48
CA PHE A 1126 -41.22 21.49 3.89
C PHE A 1126 -41.09 22.74 4.76
N LEU A 1127 -41.99 22.90 5.72
CA LEU A 1127 -41.92 23.94 6.74
C LEU A 1127 -41.38 23.35 8.03
N VAL A 1128 -40.35 23.97 8.60
CA VAL A 1128 -39.70 23.57 9.85
C VAL A 1128 -39.66 24.77 10.81
N GLY A 1129 -40.24 24.60 11.99
CA GLY A 1129 -40.15 25.53 13.12
C GLY A 1129 -39.89 24.79 14.44
N PRO A 1130 -39.79 25.50 15.58
CA PRO A 1130 -39.44 24.92 16.88
C PRO A 1130 -40.28 23.70 17.28
N ASP A 1131 -41.59 23.75 17.00
CA ASP A 1131 -42.57 22.72 17.38
C ASP A 1131 -43.37 22.20 16.16
N LEU A 1132 -42.94 22.48 14.93
CA LEU A 1132 -43.73 22.21 13.73
C LEU A 1132 -42.87 21.71 12.57
N GLN A 1133 -43.19 20.52 12.04
CA GLN A 1133 -42.66 20.02 10.77
C GLN A 1133 -43.85 19.67 9.85
N MET A 1134 -44.02 20.39 8.74
CA MET A 1134 -45.10 20.14 7.79
C MET A 1134 -44.55 19.93 6.39
N LYS A 1135 -45.06 18.91 5.70
CA LYS A 1135 -44.83 18.65 4.29
C LYS A 1135 -45.99 19.21 3.46
N ILE A 1136 -45.63 19.94 2.42
CA ILE A 1136 -46.53 20.56 1.45
C ILE A 1136 -46.28 19.91 0.08
N THR A 1137 -47.33 19.37 -0.55
CA THR A 1137 -47.26 18.81 -1.92
C THR A 1137 -48.34 19.42 -2.81
N ALA A 1138 -48.11 19.45 -4.12
CA ALA A 1138 -49.16 19.79 -5.08
C ALA A 1138 -50.28 18.75 -5.01
N GLY A 1139 -51.54 19.20 -4.95
CA GLY A 1139 -52.72 18.33 -5.04
C GLY A 1139 -53.20 18.13 -6.48
N ASP A 1140 -54.09 17.17 -6.68
CA ASP A 1140 -54.55 16.73 -8.01
C ASP A 1140 -55.39 17.79 -8.80
N GLY A 1141 -55.72 18.93 -8.17
CA GLY A 1141 -56.44 20.04 -8.79
C GLY A 1141 -55.57 21.28 -9.04
N VAL A 1142 -55.88 22.06 -10.09
CA VAL A 1142 -55.21 23.34 -10.39
C VAL A 1142 -55.28 24.28 -9.18
N GLY A 1143 -54.13 24.59 -8.57
CA GLY A 1143 -54.03 25.45 -7.39
C GLY A 1143 -54.35 24.78 -6.05
N SER A 1144 -54.50 23.45 -6.00
CA SER A 1144 -54.70 22.72 -4.74
C SER A 1144 -53.38 22.30 -4.11
N VAL A 1145 -53.29 22.36 -2.78
CA VAL A 1145 -52.09 22.07 -2.00
C VAL A 1145 -52.45 21.13 -0.86
N LEU A 1146 -51.69 20.05 -0.68
CA LEU A 1146 -51.83 19.05 0.38
C LEU A 1146 -50.82 19.36 1.50
N LEU A 1147 -51.34 19.58 2.70
CA LEU A 1147 -50.55 19.77 3.93
C LEU A 1147 -50.58 18.47 4.75
N SER A 1148 -49.41 17.96 5.11
CA SER A 1148 -49.27 16.75 5.94
C SER A 1148 -48.28 17.02 7.07
N GLU A 1149 -48.69 16.77 8.31
CA GLU A 1149 -47.85 16.92 9.50
C GLU A 1149 -46.83 15.76 9.55
N VAL A 1150 -45.55 16.10 9.71
CA VAL A 1150 -44.45 15.13 9.81
C VAL A 1150 -44.10 15.06 11.29
N ARG A 1151 -44.58 14.00 11.98
CA ARG A 1151 -44.24 13.83 13.41
C ARG A 1151 -42.75 13.55 13.55
N ALA A 1152 -42.12 14.30 14.46
CA ALA A 1152 -40.71 14.19 14.86
C ALA A 1152 -40.31 12.77 15.30
#